data_AF-A0A269TJK7-F1
#
_entry.id   AF-A0A269TJK7-F1
#
_cell.length_a   1.000
_cell.length_b   1.000
_cell.length_c   1.000
_cell.angle_alpha   90.00
_cell.angle_beta   90.00
_cell.angle_gamma   90.00
#
_symmetry.space_group_name_H-M   'P 1'
#
loop_
_entity.id
_entity.type
_entity.pdbx_description
1 polymer ?
#
loop_
_entity_poly.entity_id
_entity_poly.type
_entity_poly.pdbx_seq_one_letter_code
_entity_poly.pdbx_strand_id
1 'polypeptide(L)'
;MNKLKVIDLFCGVGGFSYGFEMTNLYEVVLGVDIWETALNTFKKNHSSTNLLLNDITKVELSYWEKYKNKIDVIIAGPPCQGFSMSGKREINDVRNTLFEQVVNVAEIIEPKYIVIENVVGLLSMKNDQGEDIKELIQKSFENIGYRVNYKVLNAADYGVPQSRKRVIFLISKNYPLDFPDPIYDKENYVTVGDALGNVDPDGDIYFCPSTKYQKLMEGNSKITNHSRRISNELVTKRMSYIPQGGNWQNIPIELGTGGGTHSNAYKRLDSNKPSITIKHAAKAMIIHPLKDRILTVREVARLQSFHDNFEFTGSNSDQHQQLANAVPPLLGKAIAEQIYKNISFENETQLKFIDLFSGLGGFRLAFEKNNCKCVFSSEIDKYAVETYKENFNETPKGDITKIDSNDIPNHDILCAGFPCQSFSVAGKRLGFNDARGTLFFEIARILKDKQPNAFILENVKGIINHDGGKTLETILNIINDLGYSYQYKVLNSKDFGIPQSRERWYCIGIKNGLNVTAEDFVFPTKSERKINLNQIIKPNNDPKYRITETAKKNIDFFITKKNVEVKNNSLAYEIRPSRCQFKLDGIAPTLTAKMGTGGNNIPVVINQNRKLTEGECLQIMGYPKSYKIKKGYQSYKQIGNSVVVPVIEKLAEELVRILKTKTI
;
A
#
# COMPACT_ATOMS: atom_id res chain seq x y z
N MET A 1 13.36 -21.45 7.21
CA MET A 1 12.98 -20.02 7.32
C MET A 1 12.12 -19.86 8.54
N ASN A 2 12.24 -18.74 9.27
CA ASN A 2 11.32 -18.46 10.37
C ASN A 2 9.92 -18.18 9.78
N LYS A 3 8.90 -18.84 10.33
CA LYS A 3 7.51 -18.61 9.97
C LYS A 3 7.07 -17.23 10.48
N LEU A 4 6.24 -16.54 9.71
CA LEU A 4 5.63 -15.28 10.13
C LEU A 4 4.56 -15.57 11.20
N LYS A 5 4.54 -14.77 12.27
CA LYS A 5 3.65 -15.00 13.41
C LYS A 5 2.31 -14.31 13.24
N VAL A 6 1.24 -15.03 13.53
CA VAL A 6 -0.15 -14.59 13.30
C VAL A 6 -0.96 -14.63 14.58
N ILE A 7 -1.76 -13.58 14.82
CA ILE A 7 -2.86 -13.61 15.80
C ILE A 7 -4.18 -13.58 15.05
N ASP A 8 -5.11 -14.46 15.45
CA ASP A 8 -6.48 -14.52 14.94
C ASP A 8 -7.48 -14.01 15.98
N LEU A 9 -8.05 -12.83 15.73
CA LEU A 9 -9.08 -12.20 16.57
C LEU A 9 -10.46 -12.58 16.04
N PHE A 10 -11.38 -12.98 16.93
CA PHE A 10 -12.69 -13.54 16.54
C PHE A 10 -12.53 -14.83 15.72
N CYS A 11 -11.63 -15.70 16.17
CA CYS A 11 -11.11 -16.81 15.38
C CYS A 11 -12.13 -17.93 15.10
N GLY A 12 -13.23 -18.01 15.86
CA GLY A 12 -14.22 -19.05 15.75
C GLY A 12 -13.59 -20.45 15.80
N VAL A 13 -13.81 -21.24 14.75
CA VAL A 13 -13.21 -22.59 14.63
C VAL A 13 -11.80 -22.57 14.05
N GLY A 14 -11.31 -21.43 13.57
CA GLY A 14 -9.98 -21.32 12.97
C GLY A 14 -9.93 -21.58 11.46
N GLY A 15 -11.04 -21.44 10.74
CA GLY A 15 -11.02 -21.61 9.27
C GLY A 15 -10.06 -20.64 8.56
N PHE A 16 -9.97 -19.39 9.05
CA PHE A 16 -9.03 -18.40 8.51
C PHE A 16 -7.59 -18.75 8.90
N SER A 17 -7.35 -19.03 10.17
CA SER A 17 -6.08 -19.56 10.70
C SER A 17 -5.57 -20.78 9.92
N TYR A 18 -6.44 -21.76 9.65
CA TYR A 18 -6.08 -22.98 8.93
C TYR A 18 -5.61 -22.67 7.51
N GLY A 19 -6.24 -21.71 6.83
CA GLY A 19 -5.78 -21.23 5.53
C GLY A 19 -4.34 -20.70 5.56
N PHE A 20 -3.97 -19.95 6.60
CA PHE A 20 -2.59 -19.47 6.80
C PHE A 20 -1.62 -20.63 7.06
N GLU A 21 -2.00 -21.59 7.89
CA GLU A 21 -1.18 -22.77 8.21
C GLU A 21 -0.92 -23.66 6.99
N MET A 22 -1.90 -23.81 6.09
CA MET A 22 -1.77 -24.58 4.85
C MET A 22 -0.62 -24.11 3.94
N THR A 23 -0.16 -22.86 4.09
CA THR A 23 0.99 -22.35 3.32
C THR A 23 2.33 -22.86 3.85
N ASN A 24 2.38 -23.32 5.11
CA ASN A 24 3.60 -23.58 5.87
C ASN A 24 4.52 -22.35 6.07
N LEU A 25 4.06 -21.14 5.73
CA LEU A 25 4.81 -19.88 5.86
C LEU A 25 4.50 -19.14 7.17
N TYR A 26 3.40 -19.51 7.83
CA TYR A 26 2.86 -18.83 9.00
C TYR A 26 2.76 -19.77 10.20
N GLU A 27 2.89 -19.18 11.39
CA GLU A 27 2.65 -19.79 12.70
C GLU A 27 1.55 -19.00 13.40
N VAL A 28 0.39 -19.62 13.63
CA VAL A 28 -0.69 -18.98 14.39
C VAL A 28 -0.42 -19.15 15.88
N VAL A 29 -0.08 -18.05 16.55
CA VAL A 29 0.41 -18.07 17.93
C VAL A 29 -0.70 -17.88 18.97
N LEU A 30 -1.78 -17.20 18.59
CA LEU A 30 -2.93 -16.92 19.45
C LEU A 30 -4.24 -16.87 18.66
N GLY A 31 -5.25 -17.60 19.12
CA GLY A 31 -6.65 -17.44 18.72
C GLY A 31 -7.47 -16.85 19.87
N VAL A 32 -8.32 -15.86 19.57
CA VAL A 32 -9.20 -15.21 20.55
C VAL A 32 -10.65 -15.31 20.13
N ASP A 33 -11.51 -15.80 21.01
CA ASP A 33 -12.96 -15.84 20.77
C ASP A 33 -13.73 -15.88 22.09
N ILE A 34 -15.01 -15.52 22.05
CA ILE A 34 -15.94 -15.63 23.18
C ILE A 34 -16.64 -16.99 23.24
N TRP A 35 -16.64 -17.72 22.12
CA TRP A 35 -17.42 -18.93 21.97
C TRP A 35 -16.60 -20.18 22.31
N GLU A 36 -16.74 -20.63 23.55
CA GLU A 36 -16.01 -21.80 24.08
C GLU A 36 -16.13 -23.05 23.19
N THR A 37 -17.32 -23.35 22.67
CA THR A 37 -17.52 -24.52 21.79
C THR A 37 -16.72 -24.42 20.49
N ALA A 38 -16.59 -23.22 19.92
CA ALA A 38 -15.78 -22.98 18.74
C ALA A 38 -14.28 -23.08 19.07
N LEU A 39 -13.86 -22.56 20.23
CA LEU A 39 -12.48 -22.71 20.70
C LEU A 39 -12.09 -24.16 21.01
N ASN A 40 -13.03 -24.99 21.47
CA ASN A 40 -12.80 -26.44 21.61
C ASN A 40 -12.54 -27.10 20.26
N THR A 41 -13.26 -26.66 19.21
CA THR A 41 -12.98 -27.08 17.83
C THR A 41 -11.65 -26.54 17.36
N PHE A 42 -11.34 -25.27 17.59
CA PHE A 42 -10.06 -24.66 17.24
C PHE A 42 -8.90 -25.46 17.86
N LYS A 43 -8.91 -25.68 19.17
CA LYS A 43 -7.86 -26.41 19.91
C LYS A 43 -7.62 -27.81 19.35
N LYS A 44 -8.67 -28.49 18.91
CA LYS A 44 -8.58 -29.85 18.37
C LYS A 44 -7.83 -29.88 17.03
N ASN A 45 -7.92 -28.82 16.24
CA ASN A 45 -7.35 -28.74 14.89
C ASN A 45 -6.03 -27.93 14.85
N HIS A 46 -5.79 -27.07 15.84
CA HIS A 46 -4.65 -26.16 15.94
C HIS A 46 -3.86 -26.42 17.24
N SER A 47 -3.29 -27.61 17.35
CA SER A 47 -2.72 -28.12 18.63
C SER A 47 -1.59 -27.28 19.24
N SER A 48 -0.87 -26.49 18.43
CA SER A 48 0.24 -25.64 18.87
C SER A 48 -0.15 -24.20 19.19
N THR A 49 -1.41 -23.81 18.99
CA THR A 49 -1.85 -22.41 19.12
C THR A 49 -2.40 -22.12 20.51
N ASN A 50 -1.98 -21.01 21.12
CA ASN A 50 -2.56 -20.57 22.39
C ASN A 50 -3.96 -20.02 22.16
N LEU A 51 -4.84 -20.17 23.16
CA LEU A 51 -6.21 -19.69 23.09
C LEU A 51 -6.53 -18.74 24.22
N LEU A 52 -7.33 -17.71 23.90
CA LEU A 52 -7.92 -16.81 24.87
C LEU A 52 -9.45 -16.85 24.72
N LEU A 53 -10.11 -17.55 25.65
CA LEU A 53 -11.56 -17.50 25.81
C LEU A 53 -11.94 -16.24 26.58
N ASN A 54 -12.20 -15.14 25.87
CA ASN A 54 -12.62 -13.90 26.50
C ASN A 54 -13.35 -12.97 25.50
N ASP A 55 -14.20 -12.11 26.04
CA ASP A 55 -14.72 -10.96 25.32
C ASP A 55 -13.58 -9.97 25.13
N ILE A 56 -13.20 -9.73 23.88
CA ILE A 56 -12.07 -8.86 23.56
C ILE A 56 -12.27 -7.43 24.09
N THR A 57 -13.52 -6.98 24.25
CA THR A 57 -13.83 -5.67 24.84
C THR A 57 -13.52 -5.60 26.35
N LYS A 58 -13.36 -6.76 27.01
CA LYS A 58 -13.02 -6.90 28.43
C LYS A 58 -11.56 -7.28 28.65
N VAL A 59 -10.77 -7.44 27.59
CA VAL A 59 -9.34 -7.72 27.69
C VAL A 59 -8.61 -6.40 27.89
N GLU A 60 -7.96 -6.24 29.04
CA GLU A 60 -7.11 -5.09 29.36
C GLU A 60 -6.05 -4.88 28.26
N LEU A 61 -5.88 -3.63 27.81
CA LEU A 61 -4.95 -3.30 26.73
C LEU A 61 -3.50 -3.71 27.03
N SER A 62 -3.11 -3.69 28.31
CA SER A 62 -1.78 -4.11 28.77
C SER A 62 -1.48 -5.59 28.49
N TYR A 63 -2.50 -6.44 28.29
CA TYR A 63 -2.32 -7.83 27.89
C TYR A 63 -1.56 -7.98 26.57
N TRP A 64 -1.74 -7.03 25.64
CA TRP A 64 -1.21 -7.10 24.28
C TRP A 64 0.26 -6.69 24.17
N GLU A 65 0.80 -5.97 25.16
CA GLU A 65 2.20 -5.51 25.19
C GLU A 65 3.21 -6.65 25.05
N LYS A 66 2.88 -7.85 25.55
CA LYS A 66 3.77 -9.03 25.41
C LYS A 66 3.98 -9.47 23.96
N TYR A 67 3.11 -9.06 23.04
CA TYR A 67 3.13 -9.37 21.61
C TYR A 67 3.70 -8.23 20.74
N LYS A 68 3.97 -7.06 21.33
CA LYS A 68 4.54 -5.91 20.62
C LYS A 68 5.82 -6.27 19.88
N ASN A 69 5.89 -5.92 18.59
CA ASN A 69 7.01 -6.23 17.70
C ASN A 69 7.34 -7.73 17.54
N LYS A 70 6.44 -8.65 17.93
CA LYS A 70 6.62 -10.11 17.81
C LYS A 70 5.64 -10.77 16.85
N ILE A 71 4.63 -10.03 16.38
CA ILE A 71 3.57 -10.53 15.51
C ILE A 71 3.71 -9.84 14.15
N ASP A 72 3.70 -10.63 13.10
CA ASP A 72 3.80 -10.13 11.74
C ASP A 72 2.42 -9.79 11.17
N VAL A 73 1.41 -10.60 11.47
CA VAL A 73 0.06 -10.46 10.91
C VAL A 73 -1.01 -10.56 11.99
N ILE A 74 -2.00 -9.68 11.94
CA ILE A 74 -3.29 -9.85 12.63
C ILE A 74 -4.35 -10.20 11.60
N ILE A 75 -5.09 -11.27 11.80
CA ILE A 75 -6.31 -11.59 11.05
C ILE A 75 -7.51 -11.44 11.97
N ALA A 76 -8.63 -10.92 11.44
CA ALA A 76 -9.82 -10.69 12.24
C ALA A 76 -11.11 -10.83 11.41
N GLY A 77 -12.12 -11.47 12.01
CA GLY A 77 -13.48 -11.57 11.47
C GLY A 77 -14.52 -10.97 12.42
N PRO A 78 -14.49 -9.67 12.74
CA PRO A 78 -15.39 -9.07 13.72
C PRO A 78 -16.86 -9.25 13.29
N PRO A 79 -17.74 -9.73 14.19
CA PRO A 79 -19.11 -10.04 13.84
C PRO A 79 -19.90 -8.77 13.52
N CYS A 80 -20.58 -8.76 12.38
CA CYS A 80 -21.33 -7.61 11.87
C CYS A 80 -22.85 -7.89 11.87
N GLN A 81 -23.39 -8.29 13.04
CA GLN A 81 -24.73 -8.88 13.14
C GLN A 81 -25.89 -7.88 13.23
N GLY A 82 -25.64 -6.58 13.44
CA GLY A 82 -26.69 -5.58 13.61
C GLY A 82 -27.63 -5.43 12.41
N PHE A 83 -27.22 -5.84 11.19
CA PHE A 83 -28.01 -5.56 9.98
C PHE A 83 -27.83 -6.55 8.83
N SER A 84 -27.83 -7.85 9.11
CA SER A 84 -27.92 -8.82 8.00
C SER A 84 -29.24 -8.61 7.23
N MET A 85 -29.27 -8.76 5.90
CA MET A 85 -30.52 -8.72 5.11
C MET A 85 -31.57 -9.77 5.54
N SER A 86 -31.23 -10.68 6.47
CA SER A 86 -32.06 -11.78 6.93
C SER A 86 -32.44 -11.68 8.42
N GLY A 87 -32.08 -10.60 9.11
CA GLY A 87 -32.41 -10.36 10.53
C GLY A 87 -33.10 -9.00 10.74
N LYS A 88 -33.69 -8.78 11.92
CA LYS A 88 -34.19 -7.44 12.30
C LYS A 88 -33.01 -6.49 12.34
N ARG A 89 -33.13 -5.36 11.63
CA ARG A 89 -32.12 -4.29 11.58
C ARG A 89 -32.12 -3.57 12.93
N GLU A 90 -31.11 -3.80 13.75
CA GLU A 90 -30.91 -3.12 15.02
C GLU A 90 -29.70 -2.20 14.91
N ILE A 91 -29.98 -0.90 14.90
CA ILE A 91 -29.00 0.16 14.69
C ILE A 91 -27.94 0.15 15.80
N ASN A 92 -28.39 0.06 17.04
CA ASN A 92 -27.56 0.21 18.23
C ASN A 92 -26.80 -1.06 18.67
N ASP A 93 -26.49 -1.99 17.76
CA ASP A 93 -25.79 -3.22 18.13
C ASP A 93 -24.28 -2.96 18.34
N VAL A 94 -23.82 -3.10 19.59
CA VAL A 94 -22.41 -2.95 20.03
C VAL A 94 -21.45 -3.79 19.17
N ARG A 95 -21.93 -4.87 18.54
CA ARG A 95 -21.11 -5.70 17.66
C ARG A 95 -20.62 -4.95 16.41
N ASN A 96 -21.31 -3.89 15.99
CA ASN A 96 -20.94 -3.09 14.82
C ASN A 96 -19.65 -2.27 15.03
N THR A 97 -19.21 -2.06 16.27
CA THR A 97 -17.97 -1.32 16.60
C THR A 97 -16.81 -2.24 17.01
N LEU A 98 -16.98 -3.57 16.95
CA LEU A 98 -15.93 -4.51 17.37
C LEU A 98 -14.65 -4.45 16.53
N PHE A 99 -14.69 -3.86 15.33
CA PHE A 99 -13.48 -3.57 14.56
C PHE A 99 -12.56 -2.57 15.28
N GLU A 100 -13.10 -1.69 16.14
CA GLU A 100 -12.29 -0.75 16.94
C GLU A 100 -11.36 -1.49 17.89
N GLN A 101 -11.77 -2.66 18.39
CA GLN A 101 -10.88 -3.49 19.21
C GLN A 101 -9.71 -4.04 18.40
N VAL A 102 -9.91 -4.33 17.10
CA VAL A 102 -8.81 -4.69 16.19
C VAL A 102 -7.83 -3.52 16.04
N VAL A 103 -8.34 -2.29 15.94
CA VAL A 103 -7.52 -1.07 15.87
C VAL A 103 -6.70 -0.88 17.15
N ASN A 104 -7.33 -0.99 18.33
CA ASN A 104 -6.65 -0.85 19.62
C ASN A 104 -5.53 -1.89 19.79
N VAL A 105 -5.80 -3.14 19.41
CA VAL A 105 -4.78 -4.21 19.46
C VAL A 105 -3.66 -3.95 18.45
N ALA A 106 -3.99 -3.49 17.24
CA ALA A 106 -3.00 -3.19 16.20
C ALA A 106 -2.10 -1.99 16.55
N GLU A 107 -2.61 -0.99 17.27
CA GLU A 107 -1.84 0.17 17.75
C GLU A 107 -0.76 -0.26 18.75
N ILE A 108 -1.06 -1.23 19.61
CA ILE A 108 -0.11 -1.75 20.62
C ILE A 108 0.89 -2.73 20.01
N ILE A 109 0.39 -3.68 19.20
CA ILE A 109 1.21 -4.77 18.66
C ILE A 109 2.13 -4.29 17.53
N GLU A 110 1.66 -3.32 16.74
CA GLU A 110 2.29 -2.80 15.53
C GLU A 110 2.67 -3.89 14.49
N PRO A 111 1.72 -4.75 14.05
CA PRO A 111 2.01 -5.79 13.06
C PRO A 111 2.39 -5.21 11.69
N LYS A 112 3.09 -6.00 10.87
CA LYS A 112 3.38 -5.65 9.46
C LYS A 112 2.10 -5.55 8.63
N TYR A 113 1.13 -6.40 8.94
CA TYR A 113 -0.09 -6.56 8.18
C TYR A 113 -1.29 -6.82 9.09
N ILE A 114 -2.44 -6.22 8.76
CA ILE A 114 -3.74 -6.54 9.34
C ILE A 114 -4.70 -6.94 8.22
N VAL A 115 -5.51 -7.96 8.47
CA VAL A 115 -6.56 -8.42 7.56
C VAL A 115 -7.89 -8.43 8.29
N ILE A 116 -8.87 -7.71 7.76
CA ILE A 116 -10.25 -7.78 8.26
C ILE A 116 -11.11 -8.47 7.20
N GLU A 117 -11.71 -9.59 7.57
CA GLU A 117 -12.73 -10.28 6.79
C GLU A 117 -14.12 -9.82 7.25
N ASN A 118 -15.02 -9.59 6.29
CA ASN A 118 -16.43 -9.39 6.61
C ASN A 118 -17.39 -9.72 5.46
N VAL A 119 -18.68 -9.67 5.74
CA VAL A 119 -19.75 -9.83 4.74
C VAL A 119 -19.84 -8.61 3.82
N VAL A 120 -20.23 -8.83 2.56
CA VAL A 120 -20.36 -7.75 1.54
C VAL A 120 -21.30 -6.62 1.98
N GLY A 121 -22.32 -6.94 2.79
CA GLY A 121 -23.27 -5.95 3.31
C GLY A 121 -22.64 -4.84 4.16
N LEU A 122 -21.42 -5.05 4.69
CA LEU A 122 -20.67 -4.03 5.43
C LEU A 122 -20.38 -2.79 4.58
N LEU A 123 -20.22 -2.94 3.26
CA LEU A 123 -19.87 -1.83 2.35
C LEU A 123 -20.97 -0.77 2.19
N SER A 124 -22.20 -1.11 2.55
CA SER A 124 -23.36 -0.21 2.59
C SER A 124 -23.86 0.05 4.02
N MET A 125 -23.12 -0.40 5.03
CA MET A 125 -23.54 -0.28 6.43
C MET A 125 -23.17 1.09 6.99
N LYS A 126 -24.09 1.63 7.80
CA LYS A 126 -23.90 2.88 8.54
C LYS A 126 -24.05 2.66 10.04
N ASN A 127 -23.32 3.43 10.84
CA ASN A 127 -23.51 3.48 12.29
C ASN A 127 -24.75 4.33 12.66
N ASP A 128 -25.03 4.41 13.96
CA ASP A 128 -26.13 5.19 14.54
C ASP A 128 -26.08 6.68 14.20
N GLN A 129 -24.89 7.18 13.88
CA GLN A 129 -24.61 8.57 13.52
C GLN A 129 -24.71 8.80 12.00
N GLY A 130 -25.02 7.76 11.21
CA GLY A 130 -25.17 7.83 9.75
C GLY A 130 -23.87 7.73 8.96
N GLU A 131 -22.75 7.45 9.63
CA GLU A 131 -21.42 7.33 9.02
C GLU A 131 -21.21 5.93 8.44
N ASP A 132 -20.61 5.86 7.26
CA ASP A 132 -20.31 4.60 6.59
C ASP A 132 -19.22 3.80 7.33
N ILE A 133 -19.54 2.57 7.75
CA ILE A 133 -18.63 1.72 8.54
C ILE A 133 -17.31 1.45 7.82
N LYS A 134 -17.33 1.29 6.49
CA LYS A 134 -16.10 1.12 5.69
C LYS A 134 -15.17 2.32 5.82
N GLU A 135 -15.72 3.54 5.85
CA GLU A 135 -14.93 4.77 5.99
C GLU A 135 -14.41 4.91 7.42
N LEU A 136 -15.19 4.48 8.41
CA LEU A 136 -14.78 4.44 9.80
C LEU A 136 -13.58 3.49 10.00
N ILE A 137 -13.64 2.28 9.42
CA ILE A 137 -12.49 1.35 9.41
C ILE A 137 -11.26 2.02 8.78
N GLN A 138 -11.40 2.62 7.60
CA GLN A 138 -10.28 3.29 6.91
C GLN A 138 -9.68 4.41 7.77
N LYS A 139 -10.51 5.33 8.26
CA LYS A 139 -10.07 6.47 9.09
C LYS A 139 -9.39 6.01 10.38
N SER A 140 -9.95 5.02 11.07
CA SER A 140 -9.39 4.53 12.33
C SER A 140 -7.99 3.95 12.17
N PHE A 141 -7.73 3.18 11.10
CA PHE A 141 -6.39 2.66 10.80
C PHE A 141 -5.44 3.74 10.25
N GLU A 142 -5.93 4.69 9.45
CA GLU A 142 -5.14 5.84 8.98
C GLU A 142 -4.65 6.73 10.12
N ASN A 143 -5.49 6.92 11.15
CA ASN A 143 -5.13 7.69 12.34
C ASN A 143 -3.95 7.10 13.11
N ILE A 144 -3.81 5.77 13.12
CA ILE A 144 -2.67 5.06 13.73
C ILE A 144 -1.54 4.75 12.73
N GLY A 145 -1.58 5.39 11.54
CA GLY A 145 -0.49 5.41 10.57
C GLY A 145 -0.49 4.28 9.54
N TYR A 146 -1.56 3.51 9.40
CA TYR A 146 -1.69 2.46 8.39
C TYR A 146 -2.39 2.96 7.13
N ARG A 147 -2.08 2.34 5.98
CA ARG A 147 -2.85 2.48 4.74
C ARG A 147 -3.84 1.33 4.65
N VAL A 148 -5.01 1.59 4.06
CA VAL A 148 -6.10 0.62 3.94
C VAL A 148 -6.55 0.50 2.49
N ASN A 149 -6.68 -0.73 2.01
CA ASN A 149 -7.34 -1.06 0.76
C ASN A 149 -8.32 -2.20 0.98
N TYR A 150 -9.39 -2.30 0.20
CA TYR A 150 -10.36 -3.38 0.32
C TYR A 150 -10.85 -3.88 -1.03
N LYS A 151 -11.20 -5.17 -1.10
CA LYS A 151 -11.77 -5.81 -2.29
C LYS A 151 -12.80 -6.86 -1.89
N VAL A 152 -13.83 -7.04 -2.73
CA VAL A 152 -14.74 -8.17 -2.60
C VAL A 152 -14.14 -9.36 -3.33
N LEU A 153 -13.88 -10.43 -2.58
CA LEU A 153 -13.37 -11.71 -3.11
C LEU A 153 -14.48 -12.76 -3.11
N ASN A 154 -14.53 -13.60 -4.13
CA ASN A 154 -15.41 -14.77 -4.18
C ASN A 154 -14.59 -16.03 -3.92
N ALA A 155 -14.96 -16.83 -2.91
CA ALA A 155 -14.22 -18.04 -2.54
C ALA A 155 -14.08 -19.06 -3.69
N ALA A 156 -15.05 -19.11 -4.60
CA ALA A 156 -15.01 -19.99 -5.78
C ALA A 156 -13.82 -19.69 -6.70
N ASP A 157 -13.37 -18.43 -6.75
CA ASP A 157 -12.22 -17.99 -7.54
C ASP A 157 -10.90 -18.61 -7.05
N TYR A 158 -10.88 -19.19 -5.84
CA TYR A 158 -9.71 -19.76 -5.18
C TYR A 158 -9.87 -21.27 -4.90
N GLY A 159 -10.76 -21.94 -5.63
CA GLY A 159 -10.92 -23.39 -5.57
C GLY A 159 -11.83 -23.90 -4.45
N VAL A 160 -12.57 -23.00 -3.77
CA VAL A 160 -13.60 -23.40 -2.81
C VAL A 160 -14.85 -23.83 -3.58
N PRO A 161 -15.47 -24.99 -3.29
CA PRO A 161 -16.72 -25.45 -3.93
C PRO A 161 -17.98 -24.67 -3.49
N GLN A 162 -17.83 -23.37 -3.24
CA GLN A 162 -18.87 -22.48 -2.77
C GLN A 162 -18.65 -21.06 -3.32
N SER A 163 -19.68 -20.51 -3.94
CA SER A 163 -19.75 -19.09 -4.28
C SER A 163 -20.06 -18.28 -3.00
N ARG A 164 -18.99 -17.88 -2.29
CA ARG A 164 -19.03 -17.09 -1.05
C ARG A 164 -18.28 -15.78 -1.24
N LYS A 165 -19.02 -14.67 -1.34
CA LYS A 165 -18.45 -13.33 -1.43
C LYS A 165 -18.15 -12.75 -0.06
N ARG A 166 -16.96 -12.18 0.10
CA ARG A 166 -16.49 -11.49 1.31
C ARG A 166 -15.74 -10.23 0.96
N VAL A 167 -15.93 -9.18 1.76
CA VAL A 167 -15.05 -8.02 1.71
C VAL A 167 -13.83 -8.33 2.56
N ILE A 168 -12.66 -8.13 1.98
CA ILE A 168 -11.38 -8.27 2.65
C ILE A 168 -10.72 -6.90 2.67
N PHE A 169 -10.36 -6.42 3.85
CA PHE A 169 -9.52 -5.23 4.03
C PHE A 169 -8.08 -5.70 4.24
N LEU A 170 -7.16 -5.19 3.43
CA LEU A 170 -5.72 -5.32 3.62
C LEU A 170 -5.19 -4.00 4.15
N ILE A 171 -4.46 -4.08 5.26
CA ILE A 171 -4.04 -2.92 6.03
C ILE A 171 -2.55 -3.06 6.36
N SER A 172 -1.75 -2.05 6.01
CA SER A 172 -0.30 -2.04 6.27
C SER A 172 0.26 -0.62 6.29
N LYS A 173 1.30 -0.37 7.12
CA LYS A 173 2.04 0.89 7.08
C LYS A 173 2.84 1.01 5.77
N ASN A 174 3.66 0.00 5.47
CA ASN A 174 4.73 0.11 4.48
C ASN A 174 4.64 -0.90 3.32
N TYR A 175 3.85 -1.97 3.45
CA TYR A 175 3.79 -3.01 2.41
C TYR A 175 2.76 -2.71 1.32
N PRO A 176 2.94 -3.23 0.08
CA PRO A 176 1.90 -3.19 -0.96
C PRO A 176 0.60 -3.79 -0.46
N LEU A 177 -0.56 -3.29 -0.92
CA LEU A 177 -1.90 -3.74 -0.52
C LEU A 177 -2.60 -4.49 -1.67
N ASP A 178 -1.84 -5.33 -2.36
CA ASP A 178 -2.32 -6.11 -3.50
C ASP A 178 -3.11 -7.33 -3.02
N PHE A 179 -4.19 -7.63 -3.74
CA PHE A 179 -5.08 -8.77 -3.47
C PHE A 179 -4.70 -9.96 -4.35
N PRO A 180 -4.99 -11.20 -3.92
CA PRO A 180 -4.75 -12.36 -4.76
C PRO A 180 -5.59 -12.26 -6.03
N ASP A 181 -5.00 -12.70 -7.14
CA ASP A 181 -5.71 -12.84 -8.41
C ASP A 181 -6.57 -14.11 -8.40
N PRO A 182 -7.75 -14.09 -9.04
CA PRO A 182 -8.56 -15.28 -9.28
C PRO A 182 -7.74 -16.38 -9.96
N ILE A 183 -7.79 -17.59 -9.40
CA ILE A 183 -7.14 -18.79 -9.96
C ILE A 183 -8.12 -19.56 -10.86
N TYR A 184 -9.41 -19.50 -10.53
CA TYR A 184 -10.49 -20.18 -11.24
C TYR A 184 -11.49 -19.18 -11.82
N ASP A 185 -12.07 -19.53 -12.95
CA ASP A 185 -13.18 -18.83 -13.59
C ASP A 185 -14.48 -19.67 -13.53
N LYS A 186 -15.58 -19.11 -14.06
CA LYS A 186 -16.90 -19.75 -14.02
C LYS A 186 -16.97 -21.09 -14.73
N GLU A 187 -16.10 -21.34 -15.71
CA GLU A 187 -16.08 -22.59 -16.48
C GLU A 187 -15.29 -23.68 -15.75
N ASN A 188 -14.34 -23.28 -14.90
CA ASN A 188 -13.42 -24.17 -14.21
C ASN A 188 -13.63 -24.26 -12.69
N TYR A 189 -14.67 -23.63 -12.14
CA TYR A 189 -14.97 -23.71 -10.71
C TYR A 189 -15.12 -25.15 -10.22
N VAL A 190 -14.58 -25.41 -9.02
CA VAL A 190 -14.82 -26.67 -8.32
C VAL A 190 -16.30 -26.78 -7.97
N THR A 191 -16.93 -27.85 -8.41
CA THR A 191 -18.37 -28.05 -8.26
C THR A 191 -18.72 -28.81 -6.98
N VAL A 192 -20.01 -28.83 -6.61
CA VAL A 192 -20.52 -29.67 -5.53
C VAL A 192 -20.24 -31.15 -5.80
N GLY A 193 -20.35 -31.59 -7.05
CA GLY A 193 -20.02 -32.95 -7.48
C GLY A 193 -18.54 -33.26 -7.30
N ASP A 194 -17.66 -32.33 -7.69
CA ASP A 194 -16.22 -32.49 -7.46
C ASP A 194 -15.88 -32.59 -5.97
N ALA A 195 -16.62 -31.89 -5.11
CA ALA A 195 -16.35 -31.86 -3.68
C ALA A 195 -16.88 -33.08 -2.91
N LEU A 196 -18.09 -33.53 -3.26
CA LEU A 196 -18.85 -34.54 -2.53
C LEU A 196 -18.89 -35.91 -3.22
N GLY A 197 -18.44 -36.01 -4.48
CA GLY A 197 -18.56 -37.23 -5.28
C GLY A 197 -17.84 -38.46 -4.72
N ASN A 198 -16.87 -38.27 -3.82
CA ASN A 198 -16.20 -39.35 -3.10
C ASN A 198 -16.61 -39.46 -1.61
N VAL A 199 -17.62 -38.72 -1.17
CA VAL A 199 -18.18 -38.85 0.18
C VAL A 199 -19.35 -39.82 0.08
N ASP A 200 -19.29 -40.97 0.76
CA ASP A 200 -20.39 -41.93 0.77
C ASP A 200 -21.66 -41.27 1.34
N PRO A 201 -22.74 -41.09 0.57
CA PRO A 201 -23.92 -40.37 1.05
C PRO A 201 -24.76 -41.17 2.06
N ASP A 202 -24.57 -42.49 2.14
CA ASP A 202 -25.37 -43.40 2.98
C ASP A 202 -24.52 -44.10 4.05
N GLY A 203 -23.24 -44.33 3.80
CA GLY A 203 -22.26 -44.88 4.75
C GLY A 203 -21.35 -43.83 5.38
N ASP A 204 -20.21 -44.28 5.92
CA ASP A 204 -19.26 -43.45 6.69
C ASP A 204 -17.80 -43.62 6.19
N ILE A 205 -17.63 -43.88 4.89
CA ILE A 205 -16.34 -44.02 4.22
C ILE A 205 -16.17 -43.01 3.09
N TYR A 206 -14.93 -42.61 2.82
CA TYR A 206 -14.62 -41.94 1.56
C TYR A 206 -14.35 -42.99 0.47
N PHE A 207 -14.97 -42.81 -0.70
CA PHE A 207 -14.56 -43.51 -1.91
C PHE A 207 -13.22 -42.94 -2.43
N CYS A 208 -12.59 -43.68 -3.35
CA CYS A 208 -11.33 -43.27 -3.95
C CYS A 208 -11.46 -41.87 -4.60
N PRO A 209 -10.54 -40.93 -4.30
CA PRO A 209 -10.64 -39.57 -4.83
C PRO A 209 -10.38 -39.53 -6.34
N SER A 210 -11.35 -39.01 -7.07
CA SER A 210 -11.36 -38.87 -8.53
C SER A 210 -10.95 -37.46 -9.01
N THR A 211 -11.06 -36.44 -8.16
CA THR A 211 -10.74 -35.05 -8.52
C THR A 211 -9.52 -34.51 -7.77
N LYS A 212 -8.88 -33.45 -8.31
CA LYS A 212 -7.78 -32.75 -7.62
C LYS A 212 -8.22 -32.22 -6.25
N TYR A 213 -9.45 -31.74 -6.17
CA TYR A 213 -10.02 -31.23 -4.92
C TYR A 213 -10.17 -32.34 -3.86
N GLN A 214 -10.67 -33.51 -4.27
CA GLN A 214 -10.85 -34.64 -3.34
C GLN A 214 -9.52 -35.12 -2.78
N LYS A 215 -8.48 -35.16 -3.62
CA LYS A 215 -7.10 -35.47 -3.20
C LYS A 215 -6.53 -34.42 -2.25
N LEU A 216 -6.83 -33.13 -2.48
CA LEU A 216 -6.36 -32.04 -1.62
C LEU A 216 -6.99 -32.10 -0.22
N MET A 217 -8.24 -32.56 -0.11
CA MET A 217 -8.97 -32.66 1.16
C MET A 217 -8.77 -34.01 1.87
N GLU A 218 -8.14 -34.98 1.20
CA GLU A 218 -8.03 -36.38 1.63
C GLU A 218 -7.39 -36.51 3.00
N GLY A 219 -8.07 -37.21 3.90
CA GLY A 219 -7.58 -37.51 5.23
C GLY A 219 -7.83 -38.97 5.61
N ASN A 220 -8.28 -39.18 6.85
CA ASN A 220 -8.60 -40.50 7.36
C ASN A 220 -9.72 -41.17 6.54
N SER A 221 -9.65 -42.50 6.40
CA SER A 221 -10.61 -43.29 5.62
C SER A 221 -12.03 -43.27 6.19
N LYS A 222 -12.17 -43.12 7.51
CA LYS A 222 -13.46 -43.01 8.20
C LYS A 222 -13.91 -41.55 8.27
N ILE A 223 -15.15 -41.30 7.89
CA ILE A 223 -15.71 -39.95 7.87
C ILE A 223 -16.10 -39.50 9.29
N THR A 224 -15.55 -38.38 9.74
CA THR A 224 -15.96 -37.69 10.99
C THR A 224 -17.02 -36.62 10.71
N ASN A 225 -17.86 -36.30 11.72
CA ASN A 225 -18.93 -35.30 11.63
C ASN A 225 -19.95 -35.54 10.49
N HIS A 226 -20.19 -36.80 10.09
CA HIS A 226 -21.09 -37.16 8.98
C HIS A 226 -22.47 -37.64 9.43
N SER A 227 -22.97 -37.15 10.56
CA SER A 227 -24.30 -37.56 11.04
C SER A 227 -25.42 -37.01 10.15
N ARG A 228 -26.22 -37.93 9.58
CA ARG A 228 -27.39 -37.62 8.75
C ARG A 228 -28.61 -37.40 9.65
N ARG A 229 -29.23 -36.21 9.56
CA ARG A 229 -30.46 -35.91 10.31
C ARG A 229 -31.67 -36.59 9.65
N ILE A 230 -32.39 -37.39 10.43
CA ILE A 230 -33.69 -37.94 10.01
C ILE A 230 -34.74 -36.83 10.09
N SER A 231 -35.37 -36.54 8.96
CA SER A 231 -36.48 -35.59 8.87
C SER A 231 -37.82 -36.34 8.96
N ASN A 232 -38.87 -35.64 9.37
CA ASN A 232 -40.21 -36.23 9.34
C ASN A 232 -40.68 -36.46 7.89
N GLU A 233 -41.68 -37.34 7.71
CA GLU A 233 -42.17 -37.76 6.39
C GLU A 233 -42.59 -36.57 5.52
N LEU A 234 -43.26 -35.57 6.09
CA LEU A 234 -43.70 -34.38 5.36
C LEU A 234 -42.51 -33.59 4.81
N VAL A 235 -41.46 -33.39 5.60
CA VAL A 235 -40.25 -32.67 5.18
C VAL A 235 -39.50 -33.47 4.11
N THR A 236 -39.36 -34.78 4.28
CA THR A 236 -38.74 -35.65 3.26
C THR A 236 -39.52 -35.60 1.95
N LYS A 237 -40.86 -35.67 2.02
CA LYS A 237 -41.75 -35.54 0.86
C LYS A 237 -41.56 -34.19 0.17
N ARG A 238 -41.48 -33.08 0.91
CA ARG A 238 -41.18 -31.76 0.33
C ARG A 238 -39.86 -31.75 -0.43
N MET A 239 -38.79 -32.31 0.15
CA MET A 239 -37.47 -32.36 -0.49
C MET A 239 -37.51 -33.12 -1.83
N SER A 240 -38.28 -34.22 -1.92
CA SER A 240 -38.36 -35.06 -3.12
C SER A 240 -38.88 -34.34 -4.38
N TYR A 241 -39.67 -33.26 -4.24
CA TYR A 241 -40.16 -32.47 -5.38
C TYR A 241 -39.16 -31.45 -5.91
N ILE A 242 -38.08 -31.21 -5.19
CA ILE A 242 -37.15 -30.12 -5.50
C ILE A 242 -36.06 -30.69 -6.42
N PRO A 243 -35.96 -30.27 -7.69
CA PRO A 243 -34.89 -30.71 -8.58
C PRO A 243 -33.54 -30.08 -8.18
N GLN A 244 -32.42 -30.58 -8.72
CA GLN A 244 -31.12 -29.93 -8.51
C GLN A 244 -31.16 -28.47 -8.93
N GLY A 245 -30.60 -27.59 -8.09
CA GLY A 245 -30.70 -26.14 -8.27
C GLY A 245 -32.06 -25.52 -7.93
N GLY A 246 -33.09 -26.33 -7.65
CA GLY A 246 -34.41 -25.90 -7.18
C GLY A 246 -34.38 -25.43 -5.71
N ASN A 247 -35.51 -24.90 -5.25
CA ASN A 247 -35.70 -24.43 -3.88
C ASN A 247 -37.15 -24.66 -3.40
N TRP A 248 -37.55 -23.99 -2.32
CA TRP A 248 -38.91 -24.06 -1.77
C TRP A 248 -40.05 -23.81 -2.78
N GLN A 249 -39.80 -23.08 -3.88
CA GLN A 249 -40.81 -22.78 -4.90
C GLN A 249 -41.23 -24.02 -5.70
N ASN A 250 -40.43 -25.08 -5.67
CA ASN A 250 -40.75 -26.35 -6.32
C ASN A 250 -41.65 -27.26 -5.44
N ILE A 251 -41.90 -26.87 -4.18
CA ILE A 251 -42.76 -27.63 -3.29
C ILE A 251 -44.23 -27.40 -3.67
N PRO A 252 -45.04 -28.46 -3.89
CA PRO A 252 -46.47 -28.32 -4.13
C PRO A 252 -47.18 -27.54 -3.01
N ILE A 253 -48.12 -26.67 -3.39
CA ILE A 253 -48.81 -25.73 -2.49
C ILE A 253 -49.49 -26.50 -1.33
N GLU A 254 -50.07 -27.66 -1.62
CA GLU A 254 -50.77 -28.53 -0.68
C GLU A 254 -49.87 -29.09 0.43
N LEU A 255 -48.55 -29.19 0.21
CA LEU A 255 -47.60 -29.65 1.22
C LEU A 255 -47.14 -28.52 2.14
N GLY A 256 -47.37 -27.26 1.74
CA GLY A 256 -46.85 -26.06 2.41
C GLY A 256 -45.31 -25.99 2.43
N THR A 257 -44.76 -24.82 2.71
CA THR A 257 -43.30 -24.60 2.70
C THR A 257 -42.66 -24.64 4.10
N GLY A 258 -43.49 -24.75 5.15
CA GLY A 258 -43.02 -24.68 6.53
C GLY A 258 -42.47 -23.30 6.93
N GLY A 259 -42.81 -22.23 6.19
CA GLY A 259 -42.54 -20.84 6.56
C GLY A 259 -41.30 -20.18 5.92
N GLY A 260 -40.45 -20.92 5.22
CA GLY A 260 -39.27 -20.36 4.55
C GLY A 260 -39.57 -19.86 3.14
N THR A 261 -39.56 -18.53 2.91
CA THR A 261 -39.86 -17.91 1.60
C THR A 261 -38.66 -17.21 0.94
N HIS A 262 -37.45 -17.37 1.50
CA HIS A 262 -36.24 -16.78 0.93
C HIS A 262 -35.53 -17.75 -0.03
N SER A 263 -34.73 -17.23 -0.96
CA SER A 263 -34.12 -18.00 -2.06
C SER A 263 -33.25 -19.20 -1.65
N ASN A 264 -32.73 -19.20 -0.42
CA ASN A 264 -31.92 -20.29 0.14
C ASN A 264 -32.74 -21.34 0.90
N ALA A 265 -34.02 -21.09 1.21
CA ALA A 265 -34.86 -22.06 1.90
C ALA A 265 -35.10 -23.28 1.02
N TYR A 266 -34.87 -24.48 1.58
CA TYR A 266 -35.01 -25.75 0.85
C TYR A 266 -34.18 -25.81 -0.44
N LYS A 267 -33.05 -25.10 -0.52
CA LYS A 267 -32.22 -25.12 -1.72
C LYS A 267 -31.60 -26.50 -1.89
N ARG A 268 -31.90 -27.17 -3.01
CA ARG A 268 -31.13 -28.35 -3.44
C ARG A 268 -29.91 -27.91 -4.23
N LEU A 269 -28.75 -28.42 -3.82
CA LEU A 269 -27.51 -28.13 -4.53
C LEU A 269 -27.49 -28.78 -5.91
N ASP A 270 -26.76 -28.15 -6.83
CA ASP A 270 -26.55 -28.62 -8.20
C ASP A 270 -25.13 -29.19 -8.28
N SER A 271 -25.02 -30.47 -8.64
CA SER A 271 -23.72 -31.17 -8.69
C SER A 271 -22.75 -30.53 -9.69
N ASN A 272 -23.25 -29.83 -10.71
CA ASN A 272 -22.43 -29.24 -11.78
C ASN A 272 -22.06 -27.78 -11.50
N LYS A 273 -22.38 -27.24 -10.32
CA LYS A 273 -22.09 -25.85 -9.95
C LYS A 273 -21.44 -25.78 -8.57
N PRO A 274 -20.70 -24.71 -8.26
CA PRO A 274 -20.32 -24.45 -6.87
C PRO A 274 -21.57 -24.23 -6.02
N SER A 275 -21.47 -24.57 -4.73
CA SER A 275 -22.55 -24.37 -3.77
C SER A 275 -22.87 -22.88 -3.60
N ILE A 276 -24.10 -22.58 -3.17
CA ILE A 276 -24.45 -21.23 -2.70
C ILE A 276 -23.76 -20.91 -1.37
N THR A 277 -23.71 -19.65 -0.96
CA THR A 277 -23.23 -19.31 0.39
C THR A 277 -24.07 -20.01 1.45
N ILE A 278 -23.47 -20.99 2.14
CA ILE A 278 -24.12 -21.72 3.24
C ILE A 278 -23.96 -20.87 4.49
N LYS A 279 -25.10 -20.41 5.04
CA LYS A 279 -25.19 -19.86 6.40
C LYS A 279 -25.28 -21.05 7.35
N HIS A 280 -26.44 -21.33 7.93
CA HIS A 280 -26.67 -22.50 8.75
C HIS A 280 -27.45 -23.56 7.97
N ALA A 281 -26.77 -24.64 7.53
CA ALA A 281 -27.34 -25.61 6.60
C ALA A 281 -28.64 -26.25 7.13
N ALA A 282 -28.69 -26.65 8.40
CA ALA A 282 -29.88 -27.25 8.98
C ALA A 282 -31.08 -26.28 9.14
N LYS A 283 -30.84 -24.99 9.42
CA LYS A 283 -31.91 -23.97 9.56
C LYS A 283 -32.46 -23.55 8.20
N ALA A 284 -31.59 -23.43 7.19
CA ALA A 284 -31.99 -23.12 5.82
C ALA A 284 -32.49 -24.35 5.03
N MET A 285 -32.36 -25.55 5.61
CA MET A 285 -32.72 -26.82 5.00
C MET A 285 -32.01 -27.04 3.64
N ILE A 286 -30.70 -26.80 3.61
CA ILE A 286 -29.89 -27.01 2.40
C ILE A 286 -29.82 -28.51 2.10
N ILE A 287 -30.29 -28.90 0.92
CA ILE A 287 -30.55 -30.29 0.53
C ILE A 287 -29.36 -30.83 -0.26
N HIS A 288 -28.99 -32.09 0.03
CA HIS A 288 -28.01 -32.85 -0.73
C HIS A 288 -28.39 -32.92 -2.22
N PRO A 289 -27.44 -32.85 -3.17
CA PRO A 289 -27.76 -32.82 -4.60
C PRO A 289 -28.54 -34.06 -5.08
N LEU A 290 -28.27 -35.23 -4.49
CA LEU A 290 -28.84 -36.52 -4.92
C LEU A 290 -29.76 -37.20 -3.90
N LYS A 291 -29.89 -36.67 -2.69
CA LYS A 291 -30.59 -37.36 -1.59
C LYS A 291 -31.63 -36.43 -0.97
N ASP A 292 -32.75 -37.00 -0.51
CA ASP A 292 -33.85 -36.24 0.13
C ASP A 292 -33.57 -36.00 1.61
N ARG A 293 -32.40 -35.43 1.88
CA ARG A 293 -31.95 -35.05 3.23
C ARG A 293 -31.14 -33.76 3.17
N ILE A 294 -31.05 -33.09 4.31
CA ILE A 294 -30.11 -31.98 4.45
C ILE A 294 -28.66 -32.48 4.40
N LEU A 295 -27.76 -31.55 4.13
CA LEU A 295 -26.33 -31.81 4.24
C LEU A 295 -25.92 -32.10 5.69
N THR A 296 -25.00 -33.04 5.84
CA THR A 296 -24.26 -33.30 7.08
C THR A 296 -23.23 -32.19 7.36
N VAL A 297 -22.68 -32.17 8.58
CA VAL A 297 -21.61 -31.22 8.93
C VAL A 297 -20.38 -31.44 8.05
N ARG A 298 -19.97 -32.70 7.83
CA ARG A 298 -18.85 -33.02 6.93
C ARG A 298 -19.05 -32.52 5.50
N GLU A 299 -20.22 -32.75 4.91
CA GLU A 299 -20.47 -32.31 3.53
C GLU A 299 -20.38 -30.78 3.44
N VAL A 300 -20.88 -30.06 4.45
CA VAL A 300 -20.74 -28.59 4.51
C VAL A 300 -19.27 -28.18 4.69
N ALA A 301 -18.51 -28.88 5.53
CA ALA A 301 -17.08 -28.65 5.73
C ALA A 301 -16.29 -28.85 4.43
N ARG A 302 -16.58 -29.92 3.69
CA ARG A 302 -16.05 -30.19 2.35
C ARG A 302 -16.41 -29.10 1.35
N LEU A 303 -17.62 -28.56 1.37
CA LEU A 303 -17.98 -27.44 0.48
C LEU A 303 -17.32 -26.11 0.86
N GLN A 304 -16.78 -26.00 2.08
CA GLN A 304 -16.03 -24.84 2.56
C GLN A 304 -14.52 -25.06 2.57
N SER A 305 -14.00 -26.14 1.96
CA SER A 305 -12.56 -26.45 1.89
C SER A 305 -11.86 -26.74 3.22
N PHE A 306 -12.59 -27.30 4.19
CA PHE A 306 -11.98 -27.93 5.35
C PHE A 306 -11.49 -29.33 5.00
N HIS A 307 -10.27 -29.63 5.44
CA HIS A 307 -9.66 -30.95 5.32
C HIS A 307 -10.48 -32.03 6.04
N ASP A 308 -10.40 -33.28 5.60
CA ASP A 308 -11.21 -34.38 6.17
C ASP A 308 -10.87 -34.69 7.63
N ASN A 309 -9.63 -34.44 8.01
CA ASN A 309 -9.18 -34.57 9.40
C ASN A 309 -9.60 -33.38 10.30
N PHE A 310 -10.20 -32.34 9.73
CA PHE A 310 -10.67 -31.20 10.53
C PHE A 310 -11.95 -31.60 11.26
N GLU A 311 -11.91 -31.69 12.59
CA GLU A 311 -13.02 -32.21 13.40
C GLU A 311 -13.76 -31.12 14.15
N PHE A 312 -15.10 -31.16 14.14
CA PHE A 312 -15.97 -30.19 14.79
C PHE A 312 -16.55 -30.74 16.10
N THR A 313 -16.64 -29.89 17.12
CA THR A 313 -17.17 -30.23 18.46
C THR A 313 -18.48 -29.51 18.77
N GLY A 314 -19.20 -29.96 19.80
CA GLY A 314 -20.48 -29.38 20.22
C GLY A 314 -21.67 -30.08 19.58
N SER A 315 -22.87 -29.52 19.75
CA SER A 315 -24.10 -30.08 19.17
C SER A 315 -24.08 -29.99 17.64
N ASN A 316 -24.93 -30.78 16.97
CA ASN A 316 -25.07 -30.69 15.51
C ASN A 316 -25.43 -29.27 15.04
N SER A 317 -26.22 -28.53 15.82
CA SER A 317 -26.52 -27.13 15.51
C SER A 317 -25.30 -26.23 15.67
N ASP A 318 -24.49 -26.42 16.71
CA ASP A 318 -23.26 -25.64 16.92
C ASP A 318 -22.29 -25.84 15.77
N GLN A 319 -22.08 -27.08 15.35
CA GLN A 319 -21.17 -27.42 14.25
C GLN A 319 -21.60 -26.76 12.92
N HIS A 320 -22.91 -26.72 12.63
CA HIS A 320 -23.41 -26.00 11.46
C HIS A 320 -23.26 -24.48 11.59
N GLN A 321 -23.40 -23.92 12.79
CA GLN A 321 -23.20 -22.49 13.04
C GLN A 321 -21.72 -22.09 12.98
N GLN A 322 -20.82 -22.95 13.46
CA GLN A 322 -19.38 -22.82 13.32
C GLN A 322 -18.97 -22.70 11.85
N LEU A 323 -19.44 -23.62 11.00
CA LEU A 323 -19.23 -23.56 9.56
C LEU A 323 -19.89 -22.34 8.90
N ALA A 324 -21.06 -21.89 9.39
CA ALA A 324 -21.71 -20.69 8.88
C ALA A 324 -20.82 -19.45 9.00
N ASN A 325 -20.10 -19.35 10.12
CA ASN A 325 -19.28 -18.20 10.50
C ASN A 325 -17.87 -18.27 9.92
N ALA A 326 -17.37 -19.46 9.62
CA ALA A 326 -16.00 -19.63 9.18
C ALA A 326 -15.66 -18.94 7.85
N VAL A 327 -14.39 -18.58 7.72
CA VAL A 327 -13.73 -18.27 6.44
C VAL A 327 -13.28 -19.61 5.83
N PRO A 328 -13.59 -19.89 4.55
CA PRO A 328 -13.09 -21.08 3.86
C PRO A 328 -11.56 -21.12 3.84
N PRO A 329 -10.91 -22.24 4.25
CA PRO A 329 -9.45 -22.30 4.32
C PRO A 329 -8.71 -21.99 3.01
N LEU A 330 -9.20 -22.40 1.84
CA LEU A 330 -8.51 -22.06 0.58
C LEU A 330 -8.59 -20.57 0.23
N LEU A 331 -9.65 -19.87 0.63
CA LEU A 331 -9.70 -18.40 0.53
C LEU A 331 -8.67 -17.78 1.50
N GLY A 332 -8.61 -18.28 2.74
CA GLY A 332 -7.61 -17.86 3.72
C GLY A 332 -6.17 -18.08 3.22
N LYS A 333 -5.91 -19.23 2.59
CA LYS A 333 -4.63 -19.59 1.98
C LYS A 333 -4.23 -18.64 0.87
N ALA A 334 -5.14 -18.32 -0.06
CA ALA A 334 -4.86 -17.39 -1.15
C ALA A 334 -4.50 -15.98 -0.63
N ILE A 335 -5.20 -15.52 0.41
CA ILE A 335 -4.89 -14.25 1.09
C ILE A 335 -3.51 -14.32 1.76
N ALA A 336 -3.22 -15.41 2.48
CA ALA A 336 -1.94 -15.61 3.15
C ALA A 336 -0.77 -15.63 2.16
N GLU A 337 -0.89 -16.34 1.03
CA GLU A 337 0.13 -16.37 -0.02
C GLU A 337 0.36 -14.98 -0.62
N GLN A 338 -0.69 -14.20 -0.83
CA GLN A 338 -0.55 -12.83 -1.32
C GLN A 338 0.13 -11.92 -0.30
N ILE A 339 -0.23 -12.01 0.99
CA ILE A 339 0.42 -11.22 2.04
C ILE A 339 1.90 -11.59 2.12
N TYR A 340 2.24 -12.88 2.02
CA TYR A 340 3.63 -13.31 2.01
C TYR A 340 4.38 -12.72 0.81
N LYS A 341 3.78 -12.70 -0.38
CA LYS A 341 4.35 -12.02 -1.56
C LYS A 341 4.55 -10.53 -1.30
N ASN A 342 3.53 -9.84 -0.76
CA ASN A 342 3.61 -8.41 -0.45
C ASN A 342 4.74 -8.10 0.55
N ILE A 343 4.95 -8.96 1.55
CA ILE A 343 6.04 -8.85 2.53
C ILE A 343 7.39 -9.21 1.90
N SER A 344 7.43 -10.25 1.06
CA SER A 344 8.66 -10.76 0.45
C SER A 344 9.14 -9.90 -0.72
N PHE A 345 8.26 -9.11 -1.34
CA PHE A 345 8.62 -8.11 -2.35
C PHE A 345 9.48 -6.96 -1.77
N GLU A 346 9.49 -6.77 -0.44
CA GLU A 346 10.52 -5.94 0.21
C GLU A 346 11.88 -6.65 0.32
N ASN A 347 11.90 -7.99 0.32
CA ASN A 347 13.11 -8.80 0.52
C ASN A 347 13.81 -9.22 -0.80
N GLU A 348 13.13 -9.17 -1.94
CA GLU A 348 13.78 -9.33 -3.26
C GLU A 348 14.33 -7.99 -3.77
N THR A 349 15.63 -7.80 -3.48
CA THR A 349 16.54 -6.74 -3.97
C THR A 349 15.99 -5.33 -3.92
N GLN A 350 16.17 -4.67 -2.76
CA GLN A 350 16.13 -3.21 -2.66
C GLN A 350 16.95 -2.58 -3.80
N LEU A 351 16.30 -1.85 -4.71
CA LEU A 351 16.97 -1.23 -5.85
C LEU A 351 18.08 -0.32 -5.33
N LYS A 352 19.27 -0.46 -5.89
CA LYS A 352 20.43 0.34 -5.53
C LYS A 352 20.47 1.56 -6.43
N PHE A 353 20.72 2.73 -5.85
CA PHE A 353 20.91 3.95 -6.62
C PHE A 353 22.17 4.70 -6.20
N ILE A 354 22.64 5.56 -7.09
CA ILE A 354 23.71 6.51 -6.81
C ILE A 354 23.21 7.94 -6.94
N ASP A 355 23.76 8.85 -6.14
CA ASP A 355 23.39 10.27 -6.11
C ASP A 355 24.60 11.14 -6.49
N LEU A 356 24.66 11.53 -7.78
CA LEU A 356 25.71 12.39 -8.31
C LEU A 356 25.31 13.86 -8.17
N PHE A 357 26.26 14.70 -7.78
CA PHE A 357 25.98 16.11 -7.43
C PHE A 357 24.95 16.20 -6.30
N SER A 358 25.15 15.37 -5.26
CA SER A 358 24.10 15.03 -4.30
C SER A 358 23.60 16.22 -3.50
N GLY A 359 24.38 17.29 -3.35
CA GLY A 359 24.01 18.49 -2.61
C GLY A 359 23.55 18.14 -1.19
N LEU A 360 22.29 18.47 -0.89
CA LEU A 360 21.64 18.17 0.38
C LEU A 360 20.98 16.77 0.43
N GLY A 361 21.26 15.88 -0.52
CA GLY A 361 20.69 14.52 -0.57
C GLY A 361 19.19 14.51 -0.86
N GLY A 362 18.71 15.44 -1.68
CA GLY A 362 17.29 15.51 -2.05
C GLY A 362 16.82 14.30 -2.87
N PHE A 363 17.67 13.76 -3.74
CA PHE A 363 17.42 12.47 -4.40
C PHE A 363 17.44 11.33 -3.38
N ARG A 364 18.45 11.30 -2.51
CA ARG A 364 18.54 10.28 -1.46
C ARG A 364 17.27 10.16 -0.61
N LEU A 365 16.77 11.27 -0.07
CA LEU A 365 15.53 11.28 0.71
C LEU A 365 14.35 10.70 -0.06
N ALA A 366 14.21 11.08 -1.33
CA ALA A 366 13.11 10.65 -2.18
C ALA A 366 13.18 9.14 -2.51
N PHE A 367 14.37 8.62 -2.85
CA PHE A 367 14.54 7.21 -3.21
C PHE A 367 14.55 6.28 -2.00
N GLU A 368 15.15 6.67 -0.87
CA GLU A 368 15.09 5.86 0.36
C GLU A 368 13.65 5.73 0.88
N LYS A 369 12.82 6.78 0.74
CA LYS A 369 11.38 6.71 1.04
C LYS A 369 10.61 5.73 0.14
N ASN A 370 11.12 5.47 -1.06
CA ASN A 370 10.60 4.48 -2.01
C ASN A 370 11.34 3.14 -1.91
N ASN A 371 11.88 2.82 -0.74
CA ASN A 371 12.58 1.56 -0.44
C ASN A 371 13.70 1.24 -1.45
N CYS A 372 14.54 2.23 -1.75
CA CYS A 372 15.78 2.06 -2.50
C CYS A 372 16.99 2.31 -1.59
N LYS A 373 18.15 1.74 -1.95
CA LYS A 373 19.40 1.89 -1.20
C LYS A 373 20.36 2.82 -1.91
N CYS A 374 20.78 3.90 -1.24
CA CYS A 374 21.90 4.70 -1.73
C CYS A 374 23.19 3.89 -1.54
N VAL A 375 23.92 3.59 -2.62
CA VAL A 375 25.19 2.85 -2.54
C VAL A 375 26.41 3.72 -2.84
N PHE A 376 26.20 4.92 -3.38
CA PHE A 376 27.25 5.89 -3.67
C PHE A 376 26.68 7.30 -3.78
N SER A 377 27.42 8.29 -3.28
CA SER A 377 27.13 9.70 -3.53
C SER A 377 28.40 10.50 -3.79
N SER A 378 28.28 11.56 -4.58
CA SER A 378 29.38 12.47 -4.94
C SER A 378 28.95 13.92 -4.81
N GLU A 379 29.75 14.71 -4.09
CA GLU A 379 29.55 16.14 -3.87
C GLU A 379 30.91 16.80 -3.61
N ILE A 380 31.14 17.95 -4.24
CA ILE A 380 32.41 18.70 -4.17
C ILE A 380 32.34 19.91 -3.23
N ASP A 381 31.14 20.48 -3.01
CA ASP A 381 30.94 21.59 -2.08
C ASP A 381 31.08 21.09 -0.64
N LYS A 382 32.14 21.53 0.03
CA LYS A 382 32.47 21.12 1.40
C LYS A 382 31.32 21.32 2.40
N TYR A 383 30.50 22.37 2.24
CA TYR A 383 29.40 22.64 3.16
C TYR A 383 28.22 21.71 2.92
N ALA A 384 27.97 21.33 1.66
CA ALA A 384 27.01 20.30 1.31
C ALA A 384 27.45 18.93 1.83
N VAL A 385 28.73 18.58 1.70
CA VAL A 385 29.32 17.35 2.29
C VAL A 385 29.13 17.28 3.80
N GLU A 386 29.42 18.37 4.52
CA GLU A 386 29.19 18.46 5.98
C GLU A 386 27.72 18.23 6.33
N THR A 387 26.81 18.92 5.61
CA THR A 387 25.36 18.81 5.85
C THR A 387 24.83 17.41 5.52
N TYR A 388 25.29 16.82 4.42
CA TYR A 388 24.92 15.45 4.03
C TYR A 388 25.37 14.45 5.10
N LYS A 389 26.61 14.55 5.59
CA LYS A 389 27.14 13.70 6.65
C LYS A 389 26.32 13.79 7.94
N GLU A 390 25.89 14.99 8.32
CA GLU A 390 25.09 15.20 9.53
C GLU A 390 23.69 14.55 9.47
N ASN A 391 23.12 14.42 8.26
CA ASN A 391 21.76 13.88 8.09
C ASN A 391 21.75 12.38 7.74
N PHE A 392 22.78 11.86 7.07
CA PHE A 392 22.81 10.47 6.59
C PHE A 392 23.90 9.61 7.21
N ASN A 393 24.75 10.17 8.09
CA ASN A 393 25.92 9.49 8.66
C ASN A 393 26.90 8.91 7.61
N GLU A 394 26.89 9.44 6.39
CA GLU A 394 27.73 9.02 5.27
C GLU A 394 28.41 10.23 4.63
N THR A 395 29.62 10.05 4.12
CA THR A 395 30.38 11.13 3.48
C THR A 395 30.43 10.92 1.97
N PRO A 396 29.88 11.85 1.16
CA PRO A 396 30.02 11.81 -0.29
C PRO A 396 31.49 11.76 -0.75
N LYS A 397 31.76 11.08 -1.87
CA LYS A 397 33.12 10.72 -2.32
C LYS A 397 33.91 11.86 -2.99
N GLY A 398 33.39 13.08 -3.02
CA GLY A 398 34.10 14.24 -3.58
C GLY A 398 33.81 14.50 -5.07
N ASP A 399 34.81 15.04 -5.77
CA ASP A 399 34.75 15.47 -7.17
C ASP A 399 34.63 14.28 -8.14
N ILE A 400 33.48 14.14 -8.80
CA ILE A 400 33.18 13.02 -9.70
C ILE A 400 34.16 12.90 -10.88
N THR A 401 34.77 14.01 -11.31
CA THR A 401 35.75 14.02 -12.43
C THR A 401 37.04 13.28 -12.09
N LYS A 402 37.28 13.00 -10.81
CA LYS A 402 38.48 12.31 -10.29
C LYS A 402 38.21 10.88 -9.85
N ILE A 403 36.97 10.41 -9.97
CA ILE A 403 36.55 9.09 -9.51
C ILE A 403 36.40 8.18 -10.72
N ASP A 404 37.19 7.11 -10.75
CA ASP A 404 37.11 6.10 -11.79
C ASP A 404 35.77 5.36 -11.71
N SER A 405 35.21 4.99 -12.85
CA SER A 405 33.93 4.26 -12.89
C SER A 405 34.03 2.95 -12.09
N ASN A 406 35.18 2.28 -12.06
CA ASN A 406 35.35 1.02 -11.33
C ASN A 406 35.17 1.17 -9.81
N ASP A 407 35.46 2.34 -9.25
CA ASP A 407 35.28 2.64 -7.83
C ASP A 407 33.82 2.93 -7.45
N ILE A 408 32.93 3.07 -8.44
CA ILE A 408 31.49 3.26 -8.23
C ILE A 408 30.81 1.88 -8.17
N PRO A 409 30.12 1.51 -7.08
CA PRO A 409 29.40 0.25 -6.99
C PRO A 409 28.36 0.07 -8.10
N ASN A 410 28.10 -1.18 -8.48
CA ASN A 410 26.98 -1.50 -9.37
C ASN A 410 25.65 -1.08 -8.74
N HIS A 411 24.78 -0.51 -9.56
CA HIS A 411 23.54 0.11 -9.16
C HIS A 411 22.50 -0.01 -10.27
N ASP A 412 21.24 0.08 -9.89
CA ASP A 412 20.09 -0.03 -10.79
C ASP A 412 19.67 1.34 -11.33
N ILE A 413 19.87 2.41 -10.54
CA ILE A 413 19.39 3.76 -10.85
C ILE A 413 20.50 4.79 -10.64
N LEU A 414 20.72 5.66 -11.62
CA LEU A 414 21.60 6.83 -11.49
C LEU A 414 20.79 8.12 -11.33
N CYS A 415 21.04 8.88 -10.27
CA CYS A 415 20.42 10.19 -10.04
C CYS A 415 21.46 11.31 -10.22
N ALA A 416 21.11 12.38 -10.94
CA ALA A 416 22.01 13.53 -11.08
C ALA A 416 21.28 14.87 -11.28
N GLY A 417 21.55 15.83 -10.39
CA GLY A 417 21.14 17.24 -10.51
C GLY A 417 22.31 18.12 -10.93
N PHE A 418 22.75 17.99 -12.18
CA PHE A 418 24.02 18.56 -12.63
C PHE A 418 23.92 20.05 -12.98
N PRO A 419 24.99 20.84 -12.75
CA PRO A 419 24.97 22.27 -13.04
C PRO A 419 24.91 22.55 -14.55
N CYS A 420 24.11 23.55 -14.93
CA CYS A 420 24.02 24.06 -16.30
C CYS A 420 25.27 24.90 -16.63
N GLN A 421 26.33 24.25 -17.12
CA GLN A 421 27.50 24.93 -17.67
C GLN A 421 27.34 25.13 -19.19
N SER A 422 27.88 26.23 -19.71
CA SER A 422 27.85 26.53 -21.14
C SER A 422 28.66 25.48 -21.91
N PHE A 423 27.99 24.67 -22.74
CA PHE A 423 28.58 23.75 -23.72
C PHE A 423 29.37 24.46 -24.84
N SER A 424 29.71 25.75 -24.66
CA SER A 424 30.03 26.73 -25.70
C SER A 424 31.43 26.61 -26.32
N VAL A 425 32.11 25.46 -26.24
CA VAL A 425 33.42 25.26 -26.89
C VAL A 425 33.55 23.91 -27.60
N ALA A 426 32.71 22.90 -27.34
CA ALA A 426 32.81 21.58 -27.98
C ALA A 426 32.17 21.51 -29.39
N GLY A 427 31.96 22.66 -30.03
CA GLY A 427 31.28 22.82 -31.32
C GLY A 427 32.11 22.45 -32.56
N LYS A 428 33.07 21.53 -32.46
CA LYS A 428 33.84 21.03 -33.63
C LYS A 428 33.91 19.50 -33.64
N ARG A 429 32.84 18.85 -34.10
CA ARG A 429 32.81 17.54 -34.80
C ARG A 429 33.95 16.54 -34.49
N LEU A 430 34.20 16.23 -33.22
CA LEU A 430 35.12 15.17 -32.80
C LEU A 430 34.46 14.48 -31.62
N GLY A 431 34.31 13.15 -31.69
CA GLY A 431 33.41 12.35 -30.84
C GLY A 431 33.75 12.32 -29.34
N PHE A 432 33.24 11.29 -28.66
CA PHE A 432 33.30 11.03 -27.21
C PHE A 432 34.62 11.35 -26.49
N ASN A 433 35.75 11.38 -27.21
CA ASN A 433 37.11 11.54 -26.66
C ASN A 433 37.58 12.99 -26.43
N ASP A 434 36.85 14.03 -26.86
CA ASP A 434 37.30 15.44 -26.71
C ASP A 434 36.45 16.29 -25.74
N ALA A 435 35.58 15.67 -24.96
CA ALA A 435 34.67 16.38 -24.06
C ALA A 435 35.28 16.69 -22.68
N ARG A 436 36.39 17.43 -22.67
CA ARG A 436 36.99 17.91 -21.41
C ARG A 436 36.22 19.12 -20.90
N GLY A 437 35.50 18.97 -19.79
CA GLY A 437 35.10 20.08 -18.92
C GLY A 437 33.60 20.28 -18.67
N THR A 438 32.70 19.48 -19.23
CA THR A 438 31.25 19.57 -18.93
C THR A 438 30.77 18.36 -18.13
N LEU A 439 30.19 18.62 -16.95
CA LEU A 439 29.82 17.61 -15.95
C LEU A 439 28.77 16.59 -16.42
N PHE A 440 28.06 16.85 -17.52
CA PHE A 440 27.20 15.86 -18.17
C PHE A 440 27.99 14.67 -18.75
N PHE A 441 29.21 14.88 -19.25
CA PHE A 441 30.00 13.79 -19.81
C PHE A 441 30.49 12.81 -18.74
N GLU A 442 30.64 13.25 -17.48
CA GLU A 442 30.88 12.33 -16.37
C GLU A 442 29.68 11.43 -16.10
N ILE A 443 28.46 11.96 -16.24
CA ILE A 443 27.23 11.14 -16.19
C ILE A 443 27.24 10.15 -17.35
N ALA A 444 27.50 10.61 -18.57
CA ALA A 444 27.55 9.77 -19.77
C ALA A 444 28.61 8.65 -19.66
N ARG A 445 29.78 8.95 -19.11
CA ARG A 445 30.85 7.98 -18.79
C ARG A 445 30.33 6.90 -17.85
N ILE A 446 29.70 7.29 -16.73
CA ILE A 446 29.20 6.33 -15.75
C ILE A 446 28.04 5.50 -16.32
N LEU A 447 27.13 6.11 -17.08
CA LEU A 447 26.08 5.38 -17.80
C LEU A 447 26.67 4.35 -18.77
N LYS A 448 27.71 4.73 -19.52
CA LYS A 448 28.42 3.84 -20.44
C LYS A 448 29.04 2.64 -19.71
N ASP A 449 29.73 2.90 -18.60
CA ASP A 449 30.54 1.88 -17.92
C ASP A 449 29.72 0.99 -16.98
N LYS A 450 28.70 1.54 -16.31
CA LYS A 450 27.87 0.83 -15.32
C LYS A 450 26.55 0.32 -15.86
N GLN A 451 26.04 0.93 -16.93
CA GLN A 451 24.83 0.50 -17.61
C GLN A 451 23.65 0.22 -16.65
N PRO A 452 23.32 1.15 -15.71
CA PRO A 452 22.19 0.98 -14.79
C PRO A 452 20.87 0.80 -15.54
N ASN A 453 19.89 0.17 -14.91
CA ASN A 453 18.57 -0.07 -15.52
C ASN A 453 17.84 1.24 -15.86
N ALA A 454 18.04 2.29 -15.07
CA ALA A 454 17.46 3.60 -15.32
C ALA A 454 18.32 4.77 -14.83
N PHE A 455 17.96 5.98 -15.23
CA PHE A 455 18.48 7.21 -14.65
C PHE A 455 17.42 8.30 -14.53
N ILE A 456 17.67 9.26 -13.64
CA ILE A 456 16.94 10.53 -13.53
C ILE A 456 17.92 11.69 -13.55
N LEU A 457 17.70 12.62 -14.49
CA LEU A 457 18.44 13.86 -14.60
C LEU A 457 17.53 15.04 -14.25
N GLU A 458 18.05 15.97 -13.46
CA GLU A 458 17.40 17.26 -13.17
C GLU A 458 18.28 18.41 -13.67
N ASN A 459 17.65 19.41 -14.29
CA ASN A 459 18.31 20.66 -14.65
C ASN A 459 17.33 21.85 -14.72
N VAL A 460 17.86 23.07 -14.84
CA VAL A 460 17.08 24.29 -15.03
C VAL A 460 16.27 24.21 -16.34
N LYS A 461 15.04 24.75 -16.34
CA LYS A 461 14.17 24.77 -17.53
C LYS A 461 14.80 25.41 -18.77
N GLY A 462 15.79 26.29 -18.57
CA GLY A 462 16.48 27.00 -19.64
C GLY A 462 17.30 26.09 -20.55
N ILE A 463 17.61 24.86 -20.12
CA ILE A 463 18.37 23.88 -20.92
C ILE A 463 17.69 23.57 -22.27
N ILE A 464 16.35 23.64 -22.31
CA ILE A 464 15.54 23.36 -23.51
C ILE A 464 15.88 24.32 -24.65
N ASN A 465 16.11 25.59 -24.33
CA ASN A 465 16.36 26.64 -25.32
C ASN A 465 17.83 27.08 -25.35
N HIS A 466 18.69 26.43 -24.57
CA HIS A 466 20.10 26.78 -24.49
C HIS A 466 20.79 26.52 -25.84
N ASP A 467 21.57 27.51 -26.32
CA ASP A 467 22.21 27.47 -27.64
C ASP A 467 21.23 27.11 -28.78
N GLY A 468 20.02 27.68 -28.74
CA GLY A 468 18.98 27.41 -29.74
C GLY A 468 18.45 25.97 -29.73
N GLY A 469 18.63 25.23 -28.63
CA GLY A 469 18.18 23.84 -28.48
C GLY A 469 19.26 22.78 -28.74
N LYS A 470 20.40 23.18 -29.34
CA LYS A 470 21.51 22.26 -29.69
C LYS A 470 22.09 21.53 -28.49
N THR A 471 22.11 22.18 -27.32
CA THR A 471 22.61 21.56 -26.09
C THR A 471 21.73 20.40 -25.65
N LEU A 472 20.40 20.58 -25.64
CA LEU A 472 19.48 19.51 -25.30
C LEU A 472 19.56 18.39 -26.34
N GLU A 473 19.58 18.74 -27.64
CA GLU A 473 19.73 17.76 -28.72
C GLU A 473 20.99 16.90 -28.55
N THR A 474 22.13 17.52 -28.24
CA THR A 474 23.39 16.80 -27.97
C THR A 474 23.25 15.83 -26.79
N ILE A 475 22.64 16.28 -25.69
CA ILE A 475 22.40 15.44 -24.50
C ILE A 475 21.53 14.23 -24.85
N LEU A 476 20.43 14.45 -25.57
CA LEU A 476 19.47 13.40 -25.94
C LEU A 476 20.08 12.40 -26.93
N ASN A 477 20.87 12.87 -27.90
CA ASN A 477 21.59 12.01 -28.82
C ASN A 477 22.59 11.10 -28.09
N ILE A 478 23.37 11.66 -27.14
CA ILE A 478 24.29 10.87 -26.32
C ILE A 478 23.54 9.81 -25.49
N ILE A 479 22.42 10.17 -24.88
CA ILE A 479 21.59 9.21 -24.12
C ILE A 479 21.12 8.06 -25.02
N ASN A 480 20.65 8.37 -26.23
CA ASN A 480 20.20 7.37 -27.19
C ASN A 480 21.36 6.46 -27.65
N ASP A 481 22.52 7.05 -27.98
CA ASP A 481 23.74 6.33 -28.40
C ASP A 481 24.28 5.40 -27.29
N LEU A 482 24.03 5.74 -26.03
CA LEU A 482 24.37 4.91 -24.86
C LEU A 482 23.38 3.75 -24.63
N GLY A 483 22.33 3.63 -25.45
CA GLY A 483 21.37 2.55 -25.38
C GLY A 483 20.23 2.78 -24.38
N TYR A 484 19.81 4.03 -24.18
CA TYR A 484 18.67 4.36 -23.33
C TYR A 484 17.54 5.00 -24.13
N SER A 485 16.33 4.49 -23.94
CA SER A 485 15.10 5.21 -24.24
C SER A 485 14.88 6.31 -23.21
N TYR A 486 14.25 7.42 -23.58
CA TYR A 486 14.06 8.54 -22.64
C TYR A 486 12.72 9.25 -22.83
N GLN A 487 12.26 9.89 -21.75
CA GLN A 487 11.23 10.92 -21.78
C GLN A 487 11.64 12.08 -20.87
N TYR A 488 11.22 13.30 -21.22
CA TYR A 488 11.48 14.46 -20.36
C TYR A 488 10.26 15.38 -20.26
N LYS A 489 10.18 16.11 -19.15
CA LYS A 489 9.13 17.10 -18.92
C LYS A 489 9.62 18.24 -18.04
N VAL A 490 9.07 19.44 -18.26
CA VAL A 490 9.22 20.54 -17.30
C VAL A 490 8.11 20.44 -16.26
N LEU A 491 8.49 20.28 -15.01
CA LEU A 491 7.56 20.25 -13.88
C LEU A 491 7.74 21.49 -13.02
N ASN A 492 6.62 22.01 -12.50
CA ASN A 492 6.62 23.10 -11.55
C ASN A 492 6.33 22.56 -10.15
N SER A 493 7.23 22.81 -9.21
CA SER A 493 7.12 22.29 -7.84
C SER A 493 5.83 22.65 -7.10
N LYS A 494 5.17 23.76 -7.46
CA LYS A 494 3.90 24.17 -6.83
C LYS A 494 2.77 23.17 -7.06
N ASP A 495 2.90 22.33 -8.08
CA ASP A 495 1.94 21.29 -8.42
C ASP A 495 2.19 20.00 -7.60
N PHE A 496 3.21 19.95 -6.73
CA PHE A 496 3.61 18.76 -5.96
C PHE A 496 3.57 18.99 -4.45
N GLY A 497 2.54 19.72 -3.99
CA GLY A 497 2.22 19.83 -2.58
C GLY A 497 3.11 20.77 -1.76
N ILE A 498 3.95 21.60 -2.38
CA ILE A 498 4.76 22.60 -1.68
C ILE A 498 4.45 24.04 -2.13
N PRO A 499 4.60 25.05 -1.25
CA PRO A 499 4.29 26.44 -1.57
C PRO A 499 5.46 27.15 -2.26
N GLN A 500 5.97 26.61 -3.36
CA GLN A 500 7.04 27.23 -4.15
C GLN A 500 6.80 27.04 -5.64
N SER A 501 6.97 28.09 -6.43
CA SER A 501 7.05 27.96 -7.89
C SER A 501 8.50 27.82 -8.34
N ARG A 502 8.91 26.60 -8.68
CA ARG A 502 10.23 26.28 -9.26
C ARG A 502 10.04 25.31 -10.42
N GLU A 503 10.38 25.79 -11.61
CA GLU A 503 10.31 25.00 -12.84
C GLU A 503 11.66 24.36 -13.13
N ARG A 504 11.63 23.05 -13.37
CA ARG A 504 12.81 22.23 -13.67
C ARG A 504 12.51 21.23 -14.76
N TRP A 505 13.52 21.00 -15.58
CA TRP A 505 13.54 19.95 -16.58
C TRP A 505 13.95 18.65 -15.89
N TYR A 506 13.15 17.62 -16.08
CA TYR A 506 13.42 16.27 -15.60
C TYR A 506 13.47 15.34 -16.79
N CYS A 507 14.50 14.52 -16.89
CA CYS A 507 14.65 13.49 -17.91
C CYS A 507 14.80 12.13 -17.25
N ILE A 508 13.95 11.19 -17.65
CA ILE A 508 13.95 9.81 -17.20
C ILE A 508 14.45 8.98 -18.36
N GLY A 509 15.48 8.17 -18.12
CA GLY A 509 15.99 7.21 -19.09
C GLY A 509 15.84 5.78 -18.60
N ILE A 510 15.45 4.88 -19.50
CA ILE A 510 15.31 3.45 -19.27
C ILE A 510 16.17 2.72 -20.28
N LYS A 511 17.02 1.81 -19.78
CA LYS A 511 17.93 1.04 -20.60
C LYS A 511 17.17 0.18 -21.62
N ASN A 512 17.61 0.22 -22.88
CA ASN A 512 17.03 -0.59 -23.94
C ASN A 512 17.28 -2.08 -23.67
N GLY A 513 16.32 -2.92 -24.07
CA GLY A 513 16.38 -4.37 -23.86
C GLY A 513 15.82 -4.85 -22.52
N LEU A 514 15.35 -3.94 -21.65
CA LEU A 514 14.46 -4.30 -20.55
C LEU A 514 13.03 -4.54 -21.07
N ASN A 515 12.24 -5.28 -20.30
CA ASN A 515 10.80 -5.50 -20.53
C ASN A 515 9.94 -4.24 -20.26
N VAL A 516 10.57 -3.08 -20.09
CA VAL A 516 9.98 -1.77 -19.83
C VAL A 516 10.77 -0.73 -20.62
N THR A 517 10.10 0.29 -21.13
CA THR A 517 10.74 1.41 -21.82
C THR A 517 10.40 2.75 -21.16
N ALA A 518 11.03 3.83 -21.59
CA ALA A 518 10.67 5.15 -21.11
C ALA A 518 9.24 5.56 -21.46
N GLU A 519 8.59 4.91 -22.44
CA GLU A 519 7.18 5.16 -22.79
C GLU A 519 6.20 4.69 -21.71
N ASP A 520 6.60 3.66 -20.94
CA ASP A 520 5.82 3.16 -19.82
C ASP A 520 5.85 4.08 -18.60
N PHE A 521 6.80 5.03 -18.54
CA PHE A 521 6.92 5.96 -17.44
C PHE A 521 5.87 7.06 -17.56
N VAL A 522 4.97 7.16 -16.57
CA VAL A 522 3.95 8.21 -16.56
C VAL A 522 4.39 9.34 -15.64
N PHE A 523 4.73 10.49 -16.22
CA PHE A 523 5.02 11.68 -15.42
C PHE A 523 3.87 12.01 -14.46
N PRO A 524 4.17 12.24 -13.17
CA PRO A 524 3.14 12.42 -12.15
C PRO A 524 2.26 13.64 -12.44
N THR A 525 0.98 13.50 -12.11
CA THR A 525 -0.01 14.57 -12.23
C THR A 525 0.05 15.50 -11.01
N LYS A 526 -0.69 16.62 -11.09
CA LYS A 526 -0.70 17.64 -10.04
C LYS A 526 -1.34 17.09 -8.77
N SER A 527 -0.69 17.30 -7.63
CA SER A 527 -1.23 17.00 -6.30
C SER A 527 -2.46 17.85 -6.00
N GLU A 528 -3.52 17.21 -5.49
CA GLU A 528 -4.70 17.90 -4.97
C GLU A 528 -4.37 18.63 -3.65
N ARG A 529 -3.49 18.03 -2.83
CA ARG A 529 -3.03 18.61 -1.57
C ARG A 529 -2.07 19.76 -1.86
N LYS A 530 -2.41 20.96 -1.38
CA LYS A 530 -1.56 22.16 -1.45
C LYS A 530 -1.21 22.63 -0.04
N ILE A 531 0.08 22.75 0.24
CA ILE A 531 0.57 23.42 1.44
C ILE A 531 0.68 24.92 1.11
N ASN A 532 0.22 25.78 2.02
CA ASN A 532 0.37 27.23 1.90
C ASN A 532 1.54 27.72 2.76
N LEU A 533 2.21 28.80 2.34
CA LEU A 533 3.25 29.46 3.16
C LEU A 533 2.81 29.76 4.60
N ASN A 534 1.52 30.02 4.85
CA ASN A 534 0.98 30.25 6.20
C ASN A 534 1.22 29.08 7.17
N GLN A 535 1.35 27.85 6.66
CA GLN A 535 1.61 26.67 7.49
C GLN A 535 3.09 26.54 7.87
N ILE A 536 3.97 27.23 7.14
CA ILE A 536 5.43 27.20 7.31
C ILE A 536 5.92 28.44 8.06
N ILE A 537 5.48 29.63 7.62
CA ILE A 537 5.93 30.91 8.17
C ILE A 537 5.24 31.16 9.51
N LYS A 538 6.03 31.20 10.57
CA LYS A 538 5.57 31.54 11.93
C LYS A 538 6.10 32.91 12.36
N PRO A 539 5.46 33.59 13.33
CA PRO A 539 6.04 34.78 13.96
C PRO A 539 7.44 34.46 14.49
N ASN A 540 8.42 35.25 14.09
CA ASN A 540 9.81 35.08 14.51
C ASN A 540 10.48 36.45 14.70
N ASN A 541 11.05 36.67 15.89
CA ASN A 541 11.67 37.92 16.29
C ASN A 541 13.20 37.84 16.42
N ASP A 542 13.82 36.74 16.00
CA ASP A 542 15.28 36.55 16.07
C ASP A 542 16.02 37.66 15.28
N PRO A 543 16.84 38.49 15.96
CA PRO A 543 17.52 39.63 15.35
C PRO A 543 18.36 39.27 14.12
N LYS A 544 18.89 38.06 14.03
CA LYS A 544 19.79 37.66 12.94
C LYS A 544 19.10 37.58 11.57
N TYR A 545 17.77 37.48 11.54
CA TYR A 545 17.01 37.45 10.29
C TYR A 545 16.43 38.81 9.90
N ARG A 546 16.59 39.84 10.74
CA ARG A 546 16.05 41.17 10.45
C ARG A 546 16.67 41.74 9.17
N ILE A 547 15.86 42.46 8.42
CA ILE A 547 16.32 43.20 7.25
C ILE A 547 16.94 44.53 7.68
N THR A 548 17.76 45.13 6.83
CA THR A 548 18.30 46.47 7.05
C THR A 548 17.25 47.54 6.77
N GLU A 549 17.40 48.71 7.39
CA GLU A 549 16.58 49.90 7.11
C GLU A 549 16.53 50.25 5.63
N THR A 550 17.64 50.10 4.92
CA THR A 550 17.69 50.33 3.46
C THR A 550 16.80 49.34 2.70
N ALA A 551 16.81 48.06 3.07
CA ALA A 551 15.94 47.06 2.44
C ALA A 551 14.46 47.35 2.75
N LYS A 552 14.16 47.75 3.99
CA LYS A 552 12.81 48.15 4.40
C LYS A 552 12.31 49.36 3.61
N LYS A 553 13.11 50.44 3.51
CA LYS A 553 12.78 51.64 2.71
C LYS A 553 12.49 51.29 1.24
N ASN A 554 13.29 50.41 0.64
CA ASN A 554 13.05 49.97 -0.74
C ASN A 554 11.74 49.18 -0.86
N ILE A 555 11.44 48.29 0.08
CA ILE A 555 10.17 47.54 0.10
C ILE A 555 8.99 48.50 0.22
N ASP A 556 9.01 49.41 1.20
CA ASP A 556 7.93 50.38 1.46
C ASP A 556 7.70 51.29 0.25
N PHE A 557 8.77 51.80 -0.38
CA PHE A 557 8.68 52.60 -1.61
C PHE A 557 7.96 51.83 -2.73
N PHE A 558 8.30 50.56 -2.94
CA PHE A 558 7.68 49.75 -3.99
C PHE A 558 6.28 49.25 -3.63
N ILE A 559 5.94 49.10 -2.35
CA ILE A 559 4.56 48.84 -1.89
C ILE A 559 3.67 50.00 -2.30
N THR A 560 4.07 51.24 -1.98
CA THR A 560 3.31 52.45 -2.35
C THR A 560 3.28 52.64 -3.87
N LYS A 561 4.43 52.55 -4.54
CA LYS A 561 4.54 52.76 -5.99
C LYS A 561 3.70 51.78 -6.81
N LYS A 562 3.55 50.54 -6.35
CA LYS A 562 2.81 49.48 -7.06
C LYS A 562 1.42 49.19 -6.47
N ASN A 563 1.00 49.97 -5.47
CA ASN A 563 -0.26 49.78 -4.73
C ASN A 563 -0.46 48.32 -4.25
N VAL A 564 0.53 47.77 -3.54
CA VAL A 564 0.55 46.37 -3.12
C VAL A 564 -0.20 46.17 -1.81
N GLU A 565 -1.23 45.32 -1.83
CA GLU A 565 -1.91 44.87 -0.61
C GLU A 565 -1.08 43.78 0.10
N VAL A 566 -0.58 44.10 1.29
CA VAL A 566 0.29 43.20 2.06
C VAL A 566 -0.54 42.30 2.96
N LYS A 567 -0.35 40.98 2.82
CA LYS A 567 -0.93 39.92 3.64
C LYS A 567 0.14 39.30 4.53
N ASN A 568 -0.26 38.50 5.53
CA ASN A 568 0.66 37.90 6.50
C ASN A 568 1.78 37.04 5.90
N ASN A 569 1.57 36.47 4.71
CA ASN A 569 2.52 35.66 3.96
C ASN A 569 3.07 36.35 2.70
N SER A 570 2.86 37.66 2.55
CA SER A 570 3.42 38.39 1.41
C SER A 570 4.94 38.39 1.50
N LEU A 571 5.59 37.94 0.43
CA LEU A 571 7.03 37.92 0.30
C LEU A 571 7.52 39.01 -0.64
N ALA A 572 8.58 39.72 -0.26
CA ALA A 572 9.35 40.59 -1.14
C ALA A 572 10.67 39.93 -1.53
N TYR A 573 11.10 40.06 -2.80
CA TYR A 573 12.34 39.47 -3.31
C TYR A 573 12.95 40.34 -4.41
N GLU A 574 14.22 40.07 -4.75
CA GLU A 574 15.03 40.90 -5.65
C GLU A 574 15.07 42.38 -5.25
N ILE A 575 15.16 42.64 -3.94
CA ILE A 575 15.04 43.99 -3.37
C ILE A 575 16.29 44.83 -3.69
N ARG A 576 16.12 45.87 -4.50
CA ARG A 576 17.13 46.83 -4.95
C ARG A 576 16.50 48.24 -5.02
N PRO A 577 17.29 49.32 -5.02
CA PRO A 577 16.74 50.66 -5.25
C PRO A 577 15.95 50.78 -6.56
N SER A 578 16.36 50.07 -7.61
CA SER A 578 15.71 50.09 -8.93
C SER A 578 14.58 49.06 -9.12
N ARG A 579 14.48 48.04 -8.27
CA ARG A 579 13.55 46.91 -8.46
C ARG A 579 13.17 46.25 -7.13
N CYS A 580 11.91 45.89 -6.97
CA CYS A 580 11.43 44.99 -5.92
C CYS A 580 10.24 44.19 -6.47
N GLN A 581 10.21 42.88 -6.23
CA GLN A 581 9.13 41.99 -6.64
C GLN A 581 8.39 41.42 -5.43
N PHE A 582 7.13 41.05 -5.65
CA PHE A 582 6.24 40.58 -4.59
C PHE A 582 5.57 39.26 -4.97
N LYS A 583 5.35 38.39 -3.97
CA LYS A 583 4.50 37.20 -4.03
C LYS A 583 3.42 37.32 -2.96
N LEU A 584 2.16 37.35 -3.40
CA LEU A 584 0.99 37.65 -2.56
C LEU A 584 -0.02 36.48 -2.49
N ASP A 585 0.22 35.42 -3.26
CA ASP A 585 -0.64 34.24 -3.45
C ASP A 585 -0.32 33.10 -2.46
N GLY A 586 0.59 33.35 -1.50
CA GLY A 586 1.05 32.32 -0.57
C GLY A 586 1.96 31.26 -1.21
N ILE A 587 2.55 31.56 -2.37
CA ILE A 587 3.54 30.73 -3.07
C ILE A 587 4.88 31.47 -3.11
N ALA A 588 5.94 30.84 -2.59
CA ALA A 588 7.29 31.40 -2.66
C ALA A 588 7.82 31.48 -4.10
N PRO A 589 8.65 32.49 -4.41
CA PRO A 589 9.42 32.49 -5.64
C PRO A 589 10.43 31.33 -5.63
N THR A 590 11.06 31.04 -6.78
CA THR A 590 12.15 30.07 -6.82
C THR A 590 13.27 30.51 -5.87
N LEU A 591 13.59 29.67 -4.89
CA LEU A 591 14.73 29.88 -4.01
C LEU A 591 16.02 29.65 -4.82
N THR A 592 16.82 30.69 -5.03
CA THR A 592 18.03 30.61 -5.88
C THR A 592 19.32 30.46 -5.07
N ALA A 593 20.33 29.80 -5.61
CA ALA A 593 21.63 29.68 -4.94
C ALA A 593 22.39 31.00 -4.75
N LYS A 594 21.98 32.06 -5.48
CA LYS A 594 22.50 33.42 -5.31
C LYS A 594 21.78 34.18 -4.19
N MET A 595 20.82 33.57 -3.49
CA MET A 595 20.05 34.26 -2.47
C MET A 595 20.97 34.71 -1.31
N GLY A 596 21.09 36.02 -1.12
CA GLY A 596 21.96 36.67 -0.14
C GLY A 596 23.33 37.14 -0.68
N THR A 597 23.60 37.02 -2.00
CA THR A 597 24.70 37.75 -2.67
C THR A 597 24.19 38.75 -3.69
N GLY A 598 24.82 39.92 -3.74
CA GLY A 598 24.45 40.99 -4.66
C GLY A 598 22.99 41.41 -4.49
N GLY A 599 22.27 41.57 -5.60
CA GLY A 599 20.87 42.00 -5.60
C GLY A 599 19.82 40.88 -5.68
N ASN A 600 20.21 39.62 -5.45
CA ASN A 600 19.29 38.49 -5.31
C ASN A 600 19.17 38.16 -3.81
N ASN A 601 18.28 38.83 -3.10
CA ASN A 601 18.17 38.67 -1.65
C ASN A 601 17.36 37.43 -1.26
N ILE A 602 17.62 36.91 -0.05
CA ILE A 602 16.72 35.94 0.60
C ILE A 602 15.32 36.58 0.69
N PRO A 603 14.24 35.90 0.30
CA PRO A 603 12.90 36.48 0.35
C PRO A 603 12.56 36.99 1.75
N VAL A 604 11.89 38.14 1.80
CA VAL A 604 11.54 38.87 3.02
C VAL A 604 10.06 38.69 3.31
N VAL A 605 9.74 38.26 4.52
CA VAL A 605 8.37 38.26 5.07
C VAL A 605 8.02 39.68 5.46
N ILE A 606 7.20 40.35 4.64
CA ILE A 606 7.01 41.81 4.70
C ILE A 606 6.47 42.24 6.07
N ASN A 607 5.39 41.61 6.55
CA ASN A 607 4.75 41.95 7.83
C ASN A 607 5.66 41.73 9.05
N GLN A 608 6.73 40.95 8.91
CA GLN A 608 7.66 40.67 10.00
C GLN A 608 9.01 41.37 9.85
N ASN A 609 9.25 42.11 8.75
CA ASN A 609 10.53 42.79 8.47
C ASN A 609 11.76 41.88 8.66
N ARG A 610 11.66 40.63 8.18
CA ARG A 610 12.74 39.64 8.28
C ARG A 610 12.82 38.77 7.05
N LYS A 611 13.99 38.20 6.83
CA LYS A 611 14.23 37.16 5.82
C LYS A 611 13.55 35.84 6.25
N LEU A 612 13.25 34.99 5.27
CA LEU A 612 12.95 33.59 5.55
C LEU A 612 14.13 32.93 6.27
N THR A 613 13.82 32.09 7.25
CA THR A 613 14.82 31.30 7.98
C THR A 613 15.26 30.08 7.16
N GLU A 614 16.40 29.47 7.50
CA GLU A 614 16.86 28.23 6.86
C GLU A 614 15.82 27.11 6.97
N GLY A 615 15.19 26.97 8.14
CA GLY A 615 14.16 25.94 8.38
C GLY A 615 12.90 26.16 7.55
N GLU A 616 12.45 27.41 7.40
CA GLU A 616 11.34 27.75 6.50
C GLU A 616 11.71 27.46 5.05
N CYS A 617 12.93 27.81 4.61
CA CYS A 617 13.41 27.51 3.26
C CYS A 617 13.51 25.99 3.01
N LEU A 618 13.99 25.19 3.97
CA LEU A 618 14.02 23.73 3.89
C LEU A 618 12.61 23.15 3.74
N GLN A 619 11.64 23.60 4.54
CA GLN A 619 10.25 23.17 4.43
C GLN A 619 9.61 23.58 3.10
N ILE A 620 9.93 24.78 2.58
CA ILE A 620 9.52 25.24 1.25
C ILE A 620 10.13 24.37 0.13
N MET A 621 11.28 23.74 0.36
CA MET A 621 11.88 22.76 -0.56
C MET A 621 11.41 21.31 -0.29
N GLY A 622 10.58 21.11 0.74
CA GLY A 622 10.00 19.83 1.13
C GLY A 622 10.89 18.90 1.96
N TYR A 623 11.93 19.43 2.60
CA TYR A 623 12.76 18.67 3.55
C TYR A 623 12.01 18.45 4.88
N PRO A 624 12.28 17.34 5.60
CA PRO A 624 11.64 17.07 6.88
C PRO A 624 12.05 18.10 7.94
N LYS A 625 11.19 18.33 8.93
CA LYS A 625 11.47 19.29 10.02
C LYS A 625 12.69 18.92 10.87
N SER A 626 13.02 17.63 10.91
CA SER A 626 14.20 17.09 11.58
C SER A 626 15.50 17.31 10.80
N TYR A 627 15.44 17.78 9.54
CA TYR A 627 16.61 17.98 8.69
C TYR A 627 17.52 19.07 9.28
N LYS A 628 18.80 18.73 9.44
CA LYS A 628 19.80 19.60 10.07
C LYS A 628 20.59 20.35 9.02
N ILE A 629 20.83 21.63 9.25
CA ILE A 629 21.73 22.45 8.43
C ILE A 629 22.38 23.53 9.29
N LYS A 630 23.68 23.73 9.10
CA LYS A 630 24.41 24.79 9.79
C LYS A 630 23.94 26.16 9.32
N LYS A 631 23.49 27.00 10.27
CA LYS A 631 22.96 28.34 9.98
C LYS A 631 24.05 29.27 9.43
N GLY A 632 23.69 30.15 8.50
CA GLY A 632 24.62 31.11 7.89
C GLY A 632 24.38 31.32 6.39
N TYR A 633 25.26 32.09 5.73
CA TYR A 633 25.08 32.40 4.31
C TYR A 633 25.16 31.16 3.40
N GLN A 634 26.06 30.22 3.73
CA GLN A 634 26.29 29.02 2.91
C GLN A 634 25.10 28.06 2.89
N SER A 635 24.25 28.03 3.93
CA SER A 635 23.06 27.16 3.94
C SER A 635 22.03 27.61 2.92
N TYR A 636 21.80 28.92 2.77
CA TYR A 636 20.89 29.43 1.75
C TYR A 636 21.35 29.08 0.34
N LYS A 637 22.66 29.19 0.05
CA LYS A 637 23.24 28.74 -1.23
C LYS A 637 22.93 27.26 -1.49
N GLN A 638 23.18 26.40 -0.50
CA GLN A 638 22.91 24.96 -0.59
C GLN A 638 21.41 24.67 -0.83
N ILE A 639 20.52 25.29 -0.07
CA ILE A 639 19.07 25.11 -0.22
C ILE A 639 18.60 25.56 -1.61
N GLY A 640 19.13 26.67 -2.13
CA GLY A 640 18.78 27.16 -3.47
C GLY A 640 19.26 26.26 -4.62
N ASN A 641 20.39 25.58 -4.43
CA ASN A 641 20.94 24.59 -5.37
C ASN A 641 20.26 23.23 -5.30
N SER A 642 19.59 22.90 -4.18
CA SER A 642 18.91 21.63 -4.02
C SER A 642 17.78 21.40 -5.03
N VAL A 643 17.53 20.13 -5.34
CA VAL A 643 16.26 19.65 -5.91
C VAL A 643 15.11 19.81 -4.90
N VAL A 644 13.87 19.73 -5.40
CA VAL A 644 12.66 19.78 -4.55
C VAL A 644 12.21 18.36 -4.24
N VAL A 645 12.29 17.97 -2.97
CA VAL A 645 12.13 16.58 -2.53
C VAL A 645 10.79 15.98 -2.97
N PRO A 646 9.62 16.64 -2.80
CA PRO A 646 8.33 16.04 -3.19
C PRO A 646 8.15 15.80 -4.69
N VAL A 647 8.84 16.58 -5.55
CA VAL A 647 8.82 16.33 -7.00
C VAL A 647 9.62 15.06 -7.29
N ILE A 648 10.82 14.95 -6.72
CA ILE A 648 11.67 13.77 -6.91
C ILE A 648 10.99 12.52 -6.31
N GLU A 649 10.35 12.64 -5.15
CA GLU A 649 9.64 11.54 -4.51
C GLU A 649 8.58 10.93 -5.44
N LYS A 650 7.80 11.77 -6.13
CA LYS A 650 6.79 11.30 -7.09
C LYS A 650 7.39 10.70 -8.36
N LEU A 651 8.52 11.22 -8.82
CA LEU A 651 9.26 10.63 -9.94
C LEU A 651 9.88 9.28 -9.55
N ALA A 652 10.44 9.18 -8.35
CA ALA A 652 11.05 7.96 -7.82
C ALA A 652 9.99 6.88 -7.59
N GLU A 653 8.83 7.22 -7.02
CA GLU A 653 7.69 6.31 -6.82
C GLU A 653 7.30 5.62 -8.13
N GLU A 654 7.09 6.40 -9.19
CA GLU A 654 6.73 5.86 -10.50
C GLU A 654 7.87 5.05 -11.12
N LEU A 655 9.12 5.55 -11.05
CA LEU A 655 10.27 4.88 -11.65
C LEU A 655 10.52 3.51 -11.00
N VAL A 656 10.47 3.46 -9.67
CA VAL A 656 10.62 2.22 -8.90
C VAL A 656 9.49 1.25 -9.21
N ARG A 657 8.25 1.74 -9.32
CA ARG A 657 7.09 0.93 -9.69
C ARG A 657 7.31 0.24 -11.03
N ILE A 658 7.64 0.98 -12.09
CA ILE A 658 7.78 0.38 -13.43
C ILE A 658 8.97 -0.58 -13.51
N LEU A 659 10.09 -0.28 -12.82
CA LEU A 659 11.25 -1.16 -12.79
C LEU A 659 10.98 -2.45 -11.99
N LYS A 660 10.16 -2.42 -10.94
CA LYS A 660 9.85 -3.64 -10.19
C LYS A 660 8.72 -4.47 -10.80
N THR A 661 7.71 -3.85 -11.41
CA THR A 661 6.55 -4.58 -11.95
C THR A 661 6.83 -5.28 -13.28
N LYS A 662 7.77 -4.79 -14.09
CA LYS A 662 7.97 -5.27 -15.46
C LYS A 662 9.31 -5.94 -15.74
N THR A 663 10.26 -6.02 -14.80
CA THR A 663 11.58 -6.64 -15.05
C THR A 663 11.59 -8.17 -14.86
N ILE A 664 10.44 -8.77 -14.53
CA ILE A 664 10.24 -10.23 -14.44
C ILE A 664 9.73 -10.77 -15.78
#